data_AF-A0A944SHL3-F1
#
_entry.id   AF-A0A944SHL3-F1
#
_cell.length_a   1.000
_cell.length_b   1.000
_cell.length_c   1.000
_cell.angle_alpha   90.00
_cell.angle_beta   90.00
_cell.angle_gamma   90.00
#
_symmetry.space_group_name_H-M   'P 1'
#
loop_
_entity.id
_entity.type
_entity.pdbx_description
1 polymer ?
#
loop_
_entity_poly.entity_id
_entity_poly.type
_entity_poly.pdbx_seq_one_letter_code
_entity_poly.pdbx_strand_id
1 'polypeptide(L)'
;MTYRLGVDMGTNSIGWCLLDLGADGAPCAVRDIGVRLFHDGRDAQSGASLAADRRGARSARRRRDRYLLRRRDFMAAPVLFGLMPTEKTARKSLEKLDPYEIRARGLDHRLELYELGRALFHLSQRRGFKSNRKTDPGGGDAGKIKRGGGRLAEAMKAEKARTLGEFLYRLHAGRKPVRARLSGVGAKAAYDYFPQRAMLEREFDILWRAQADFHAQLNDEAREALRRVIFRQRPLKPAIPGKCAMDPAVDSRDLGGLRAPWALPLAQEFRILHKLSNLRIEFPDQSTRPLNIQERDRIASQLSRKGTISFNVIRKIIGPVGDIGFNLEGDKRGRLLGDQTAHVLANKSRFGPGWRELSRRRQSEIVERLVDTEDEAELVGWLMDECRLGEETAMAVANAPLPQNHCRLGRRALIGVVAAMRESSTEDVCPATGEVLAIPISYAEAARRAGYHHSDRRPENLLGELPYYGEALAGHVSGSGDPDHGDEIRWGRIANPTVHIGLGQLRALVNAIIRDHGPPDGIVVELARELKLGKKEKDEINRKQVLNQKRNDERREKMSRIGQRDSGENRLRMRLWEELNPDDPLDRRCPYGGRQISLDMLYTDEVEIEHILPFSRTLDNSAANKTVSLRVFNRQKGNRSPHEAFGHDENGWSHVLERAQGLPKNKRWRFAADAMARFEGERSFLDRQLTDTAYLARITRRYLSYICPAERVGAIPGRLTAMLRGKWGLNSLLSDANLKNRFDHRHHAIDAAIAALTDQGMLQRIATAAEGSRARLIEKMPEPWEGFRDELRNALREMTVSHRLDHGIEGKLHEETAYGLVRNADAENGCNLVRRKPLVSLTDKEIEAIRDRDLRQKVRNFVFEGEAAGVKKEKALADFSEKENVRRVRILKKETDV
;
A
#
# COMPACT_ATOMS: atom_id res chain seq x y z
N MET A 1 23.55 9.09 -40.67
CA MET A 1 24.14 10.19 -39.88
C MET A 1 23.92 9.92 -38.41
N THR A 2 24.93 10.16 -37.59
CA THR A 2 24.89 9.93 -36.13
C THR A 2 23.96 10.91 -35.43
N TYR A 3 23.31 10.49 -34.36
CA TYR A 3 22.38 11.36 -33.63
C TYR A 3 22.23 10.99 -32.16
N ARG A 4 21.79 11.97 -31.36
CA ARG A 4 21.46 11.80 -29.95
C ARG A 4 19.97 12.02 -29.72
N LEU A 5 19.35 11.09 -28.98
CA LEU A 5 17.95 11.15 -28.60
C LEU A 5 17.81 11.75 -27.19
N GLY A 6 17.12 12.87 -27.09
CA GLY A 6 16.62 13.42 -25.83
C GLY A 6 15.21 12.92 -25.53
N VAL A 7 14.92 12.57 -24.28
CA VAL A 7 13.59 12.12 -23.84
C VAL A 7 13.19 12.83 -22.55
N ASP A 8 12.11 13.61 -22.59
CA ASP A 8 11.40 14.09 -21.38
C ASP A 8 10.24 13.13 -21.08
N MET A 9 10.34 12.41 -19.97
CA MET A 9 9.38 11.36 -19.64
C MET A 9 8.50 11.78 -18.45
N GLY A 10 7.29 12.20 -18.79
CA GLY A 10 6.21 12.45 -17.85
C GLY A 10 5.36 11.22 -17.54
N THR A 11 4.30 11.44 -16.77
CA THR A 11 3.30 10.44 -16.40
C THR A 11 2.20 10.26 -17.44
N ASN A 12 1.95 11.30 -18.24
CA ASN A 12 0.94 11.38 -19.29
C ASN A 12 1.48 11.97 -20.60
N SER A 13 2.80 12.17 -20.68
CA SER A 13 3.47 12.75 -21.85
C SER A 13 4.89 12.19 -22.00
N ILE A 14 5.36 12.08 -23.25
CA ILE A 14 6.76 11.88 -23.58
C ILE A 14 7.14 12.95 -24.62
N GLY A 15 8.01 13.87 -24.24
CA GLY A 15 8.71 14.73 -25.19
C GLY A 15 9.93 14.01 -25.72
N TRP A 16 10.24 14.18 -27.01
CA TRP A 16 11.43 13.63 -27.62
C TRP A 16 12.05 14.62 -28.61
N CYS A 17 13.37 14.58 -28.75
CA CYS A 17 14.13 15.42 -29.68
C CYS A 17 15.34 14.65 -30.19
N LEU A 18 15.59 14.72 -31.50
CA LEU A 18 16.75 14.15 -32.17
C LEU A 18 17.69 15.29 -32.55
N LEU A 19 18.94 15.22 -32.08
CA LEU A 19 19.98 16.17 -32.45
C LEU A 19 21.05 15.46 -33.28
N ASP A 20 21.40 16.03 -34.42
CA ASP A 20 22.54 15.58 -35.22
C ASP A 20 23.84 15.82 -34.46
N LEU A 21 24.79 14.90 -34.62
CA LEU A 21 26.12 15.00 -34.00
C LEU A 21 27.18 15.33 -35.05
N GLY A 22 27.99 16.34 -34.76
CA GLY A 22 29.19 16.67 -35.53
C GLY A 22 30.30 15.64 -35.37
N ALA A 23 31.42 15.86 -36.07
CA ALA A 23 32.59 14.97 -36.02
C ALA A 23 33.23 14.87 -34.62
N ASP A 24 33.05 15.90 -33.79
CA ASP A 24 33.48 15.97 -32.39
C ASP A 24 32.49 15.32 -31.41
N GLY A 25 31.36 14.80 -31.91
CA GLY A 25 30.28 14.23 -31.10
C GLY A 25 29.42 15.26 -30.38
N ALA A 26 29.56 16.56 -30.69
CA ALA A 26 28.72 17.62 -30.17
C ALA A 26 27.44 17.78 -31.01
N PRO A 27 26.29 18.10 -30.38
CA PRO A 27 25.07 18.45 -31.10
C PRO A 27 25.26 19.65 -32.01
N CYS A 28 24.82 19.58 -33.27
CA CYS A 28 25.03 20.64 -34.26
C CYS A 28 23.78 21.08 -35.03
N ALA A 29 22.69 20.30 -35.01
CA ALA A 29 21.42 20.67 -35.65
C ALA A 29 20.23 19.96 -35.00
N VAL A 30 19.04 20.56 -35.07
CA VAL A 30 17.78 19.87 -34.72
C VAL A 30 17.33 19.01 -35.90
N ARG A 31 17.38 17.69 -35.75
CA ARG A 31 16.92 16.75 -36.79
C ARG A 31 15.40 16.60 -36.79
N ASP A 32 14.82 16.33 -35.61
CA ASP A 32 13.37 16.13 -35.46
C ASP A 32 12.96 16.27 -33.98
N ILE A 33 11.69 16.54 -33.73
CA ILE A 33 11.14 16.79 -32.40
C ILE A 33 9.65 16.47 -32.31
N GLY A 34 9.19 16.02 -31.14
CA GLY A 34 7.76 15.82 -30.96
C GLY A 34 7.34 15.57 -29.52
N VAL A 35 6.02 15.43 -29.35
CA VAL A 35 5.39 15.12 -28.08
C VAL A 35 4.34 14.04 -28.29
N ARG A 36 4.40 13.00 -27.44
CA ARG A 36 3.40 11.93 -27.36
C ARG A 36 2.61 12.05 -26.06
N LEU A 37 1.31 12.34 -26.16
CA LEU A 37 0.38 12.41 -25.03
C LEU A 37 -0.42 11.13 -24.89
N PHE A 38 -0.65 10.70 -23.65
CA PHE A 38 -1.40 9.49 -23.32
C PHE A 38 -2.05 9.56 -21.94
N HIS A 39 -3.09 8.76 -21.73
CA HIS A 39 -3.74 8.63 -20.43
C HIS A 39 -2.89 7.81 -19.45
N ASP A 40 -2.81 8.23 -18.19
CA ASP A 40 -1.92 7.62 -17.17
C ASP A 40 -2.50 6.36 -16.49
N GLY A 41 -3.69 5.94 -16.93
CA GLY A 41 -4.41 4.76 -16.43
C GLY A 41 -5.16 4.99 -15.12
N ARG A 42 -5.46 6.25 -14.78
CA ARG A 42 -6.15 6.64 -13.54
C ARG A 42 -7.41 7.43 -13.83
N ASP A 43 -8.39 7.33 -12.94
CA ASP A 43 -9.61 8.12 -13.03
C ASP A 43 -9.31 9.62 -12.85
N ALA A 44 -9.81 10.47 -13.75
CA ALA A 44 -9.48 11.89 -13.80
C ALA A 44 -9.99 12.67 -12.57
N GLN A 45 -11.10 12.23 -11.97
CA GLN A 45 -11.71 12.91 -10.83
C GLN A 45 -11.13 12.47 -9.49
N SER A 46 -10.92 11.17 -9.30
CA SER A 46 -10.46 10.58 -8.04
C SER A 46 -8.96 10.30 -7.99
N GLY A 47 -8.25 10.32 -9.12
CA GLY A 47 -6.84 9.92 -9.25
C GLY A 47 -6.58 8.45 -8.91
N ALA A 48 -7.64 7.65 -8.74
CA ALA A 48 -7.56 6.23 -8.40
C ALA A 48 -7.16 5.40 -9.62
N SER A 49 -6.57 4.23 -9.39
CA SER A 49 -6.20 3.34 -10.49
C SER A 49 -7.44 2.68 -11.08
N LEU A 50 -7.67 2.81 -12.39
CA LEU A 50 -8.77 2.13 -13.09
C LEU A 50 -8.71 0.60 -12.91
N ALA A 51 -7.49 0.04 -12.81
CA ALA A 51 -7.29 -1.36 -12.52
C ALA A 51 -7.76 -1.76 -11.10
N ALA A 52 -7.71 -0.86 -10.13
CA ALA A 52 -8.24 -1.11 -8.79
C ALA A 52 -9.77 -1.18 -8.81
N ASP A 53 -10.43 -0.27 -9.53
CA ASP A 53 -11.89 -0.25 -9.65
C ASP A 53 -12.42 -1.49 -10.37
N ARG A 54 -11.77 -1.88 -11.48
CA ARG A 54 -12.07 -3.15 -12.17
C ARG A 54 -11.90 -4.36 -11.26
N ARG A 55 -10.87 -4.39 -10.39
CA ARG A 55 -10.68 -5.45 -9.39
C ARG A 55 -11.81 -5.46 -8.36
N GLY A 56 -12.25 -4.29 -7.90
CA GLY A 56 -13.38 -4.13 -6.98
C GLY A 56 -14.66 -4.73 -7.55
N ALA A 57 -15.04 -4.33 -8.76
CA ALA A 57 -16.22 -4.82 -9.46
C ALA A 57 -16.16 -6.35 -9.70
N ARG A 58 -15.01 -6.87 -10.16
CA ARG A 58 -14.80 -8.31 -10.34
C ARG A 58 -14.94 -9.10 -9.03
N SER A 59 -14.43 -8.57 -7.92
CA SER A 59 -14.59 -9.18 -6.60
C SER A 59 -16.05 -9.22 -6.17
N ALA A 60 -16.81 -8.14 -6.38
CA ALA A 60 -18.25 -8.10 -6.11
C ALA A 60 -19.03 -9.14 -6.93
N ARG A 61 -18.78 -9.24 -8.25
CA ARG A 61 -19.39 -10.25 -9.12
C ARG A 61 -19.11 -11.68 -8.63
N ARG A 62 -17.84 -12.03 -8.42
CA ARG A 62 -17.45 -13.35 -7.90
C ARG A 62 -18.10 -13.67 -6.56
N ARG A 63 -18.23 -12.71 -5.65
CA ARG A 63 -18.93 -12.90 -4.36
C ARG A 63 -20.42 -13.21 -4.58
N ARG A 64 -21.08 -12.47 -5.48
CA ARG A 64 -22.49 -12.70 -5.84
C ARG A 64 -22.70 -14.08 -6.47
N ASP A 65 -21.91 -14.45 -7.48
CA ASP A 65 -22.08 -15.73 -8.17
C ASP A 65 -21.84 -16.92 -7.23
N ARG A 66 -20.81 -16.84 -6.40
CA ARG A 66 -20.55 -17.86 -5.36
C ARG A 66 -21.65 -17.90 -4.29
N TYR A 67 -22.30 -16.79 -4.00
CA TYR A 67 -23.46 -16.75 -3.11
C TYR A 67 -24.67 -17.44 -3.74
N LEU A 68 -24.95 -17.19 -5.02
CA LEU A 68 -26.04 -17.84 -5.75
C LEU A 68 -25.81 -19.34 -5.95
N LEU A 69 -24.62 -19.75 -6.38
CA LEU A 69 -24.24 -21.16 -6.52
C LEU A 69 -24.41 -21.91 -5.20
N ARG A 70 -23.90 -21.35 -4.09
CA ARG A 70 -24.07 -21.97 -2.78
C ARG A 70 -25.53 -22.05 -2.37
N ARG A 71 -26.37 -21.06 -2.67
CA ARG A 71 -27.81 -21.15 -2.39
C ARG A 71 -28.46 -22.27 -3.19
N ARG A 72 -28.12 -22.42 -4.47
CA ARG A 72 -28.60 -23.52 -5.31
C ARG A 72 -28.18 -24.87 -4.71
N ASP A 73 -26.89 -25.04 -4.45
CA ASP A 73 -26.33 -26.29 -3.92
C ASP A 73 -26.92 -26.59 -2.52
N PHE A 74 -27.10 -25.56 -1.69
CA PHE A 74 -27.74 -25.68 -0.39
C PHE A 74 -29.21 -26.03 -0.53
N MET A 75 -29.96 -25.58 -1.53
CA MET A 75 -31.36 -25.98 -1.65
C MET A 75 -31.51 -27.45 -2.07
N ALA A 76 -30.54 -28.01 -2.80
CA ALA A 76 -30.58 -29.40 -3.25
C ALA A 76 -30.36 -30.39 -2.09
N ALA A 77 -29.42 -30.11 -1.19
CA ALA A 77 -29.04 -31.05 -0.13
C ALA A 77 -30.15 -31.34 0.92
N PRO A 78 -30.80 -30.35 1.57
CA PRO A 78 -31.92 -30.58 2.47
C PRO A 78 -33.11 -31.26 1.79
N VAL A 79 -33.37 -31.01 0.50
CA VAL A 79 -34.43 -31.71 -0.22
C VAL A 79 -34.09 -33.19 -0.36
N LEU A 80 -32.85 -33.51 -0.72
CA LEU A 80 -32.36 -34.89 -0.80
C LEU A 80 -32.50 -35.65 0.53
N PHE A 81 -32.18 -35.00 1.65
CA PHE A 81 -32.26 -35.59 2.99
C PHE A 81 -33.61 -35.40 3.70
N GLY A 82 -34.67 -34.95 3.00
CA GLY A 82 -36.00 -34.80 3.59
C GLY A 82 -36.15 -33.65 4.61
N LEU A 83 -35.18 -32.75 4.70
CA LEU A 83 -35.19 -31.55 5.56
C LEU A 83 -35.85 -30.34 4.87
N MET A 84 -36.20 -30.43 3.60
CA MET A 84 -37.05 -29.43 2.93
C MET A 84 -37.99 -30.09 1.91
N PRO A 85 -39.16 -29.47 1.65
CA PRO A 85 -40.08 -29.98 0.64
C PRO A 85 -39.50 -29.84 -0.77
N THR A 86 -39.83 -30.81 -1.63
CA THR A 86 -39.50 -30.79 -3.08
C THR A 86 -40.21 -29.64 -3.78
N GLU A 87 -41.48 -29.43 -3.45
CA GLU A 87 -42.32 -28.38 -4.03
C GLU A 87 -41.85 -26.96 -3.68
N LYS A 88 -41.78 -26.10 -4.70
CA LYS A 88 -41.28 -24.72 -4.55
C LYS A 88 -42.23 -23.85 -3.73
N THR A 89 -43.53 -24.05 -3.88
CA THR A 89 -44.58 -23.33 -3.13
C THR A 89 -44.53 -23.67 -1.65
N ALA A 90 -44.41 -24.96 -1.31
CA ALA A 90 -44.22 -25.43 0.06
C ALA A 90 -42.92 -24.90 0.70
N ARG A 91 -41.81 -24.83 -0.06
CA ARG A 91 -40.58 -24.20 0.46
C ARG A 91 -40.76 -22.72 0.77
N LYS A 92 -41.57 -22.02 -0.04
CA LYS A 92 -41.82 -20.59 0.13
C LYS A 92 -42.67 -20.29 1.37
N SER A 93 -43.56 -21.20 1.78
CA SER A 93 -44.34 -21.00 3.02
C SER A 93 -43.45 -21.00 4.28
N LEU A 94 -42.33 -21.74 4.27
CA LEU A 94 -41.35 -21.78 5.36
C LEU A 94 -40.65 -20.43 5.61
N GLU A 95 -40.70 -19.47 4.66
CA GLU A 95 -40.14 -18.13 4.87
C GLU A 95 -40.81 -17.38 6.03
N LYS A 96 -42.08 -17.72 6.33
CA LYS A 96 -42.86 -17.12 7.42
C LYS A 96 -42.38 -17.53 8.81
N LEU A 97 -41.70 -18.67 8.91
CA LEU A 97 -41.18 -19.18 10.18
C LEU A 97 -39.96 -18.36 10.62
N ASP A 98 -39.91 -17.98 11.90
CA ASP A 98 -38.79 -17.25 12.47
C ASP A 98 -37.57 -18.17 12.65
N PRO A 99 -36.50 -17.97 11.86
CA PRO A 99 -35.32 -18.81 11.99
C PRO A 99 -34.55 -18.55 13.28
N TYR A 100 -34.71 -17.41 13.94
CA TYR A 100 -34.01 -17.13 15.20
C TYR A 100 -34.61 -17.95 16.33
N GLU A 101 -35.94 -17.90 16.48
CA GLU A 101 -36.69 -18.75 17.41
C GLU A 101 -36.38 -20.24 17.20
N ILE A 102 -36.51 -20.75 15.97
CA ILE A 102 -36.28 -22.17 15.67
C ILE A 102 -34.86 -22.60 16.07
N ARG A 103 -33.84 -21.79 15.78
CA ARG A 103 -32.44 -22.09 16.13
C ARG A 103 -32.20 -22.14 17.64
N ALA A 104 -32.96 -21.38 18.42
CA ALA A 104 -32.89 -21.40 19.88
C ALA A 104 -33.69 -22.57 20.46
N ARG A 105 -34.95 -22.74 20.02
CA ARG A 105 -35.86 -23.80 20.47
C ARG A 105 -35.32 -25.20 20.20
N GLY A 106 -34.66 -25.40 19.05
CA GLY A 106 -34.07 -26.69 18.67
C GLY A 106 -32.88 -27.14 19.51
N LEU A 107 -32.43 -26.35 20.49
CA LEU A 107 -31.43 -26.79 21.45
C LEU A 107 -32.03 -27.65 22.57
N ASP A 108 -33.33 -27.48 22.84
CA ASP A 108 -34.01 -28.08 24.00
C ASP A 108 -35.24 -28.91 23.60
N HIS A 109 -35.78 -28.69 22.41
CA HIS A 109 -37.01 -29.33 21.95
C HIS A 109 -36.86 -29.93 20.55
N ARG A 110 -37.62 -31.00 20.28
CA ARG A 110 -37.77 -31.56 18.94
C ARG A 110 -38.30 -30.51 17.97
N LEU A 111 -37.59 -30.30 16.86
CA LEU A 111 -38.02 -29.51 15.71
C LEU A 111 -38.64 -30.44 14.67
N GLU A 112 -39.61 -29.96 13.90
CA GLU A 112 -40.03 -30.67 12.69
C GLU A 112 -38.93 -30.55 11.60
N LEU A 113 -38.82 -31.56 10.73
CA LEU A 113 -37.72 -31.65 9.74
C LEU A 113 -37.58 -30.38 8.88
N TYR A 114 -38.70 -29.79 8.46
CA TYR A 114 -38.71 -28.58 7.65
C TYR A 114 -38.39 -27.29 8.44
N GLU A 115 -38.64 -27.29 9.76
CA GLU A 115 -38.17 -26.23 10.65
C GLU A 115 -36.65 -26.29 10.81
N LEU A 116 -36.10 -27.49 10.99
CA LEU A 116 -34.66 -27.69 11.02
C LEU A 116 -34.03 -27.27 9.68
N GLY A 117 -34.61 -27.66 8.55
CA GLY A 117 -34.18 -27.17 7.23
C GLY A 117 -34.20 -25.65 7.12
N ARG A 118 -35.23 -24.99 7.67
CA ARG A 118 -35.34 -23.52 7.72
C ARG A 118 -34.25 -22.87 8.58
N ALA A 119 -33.87 -23.48 9.70
CA ALA A 119 -32.77 -23.05 10.56
C ALA A 119 -31.41 -23.17 9.84
N LEU A 120 -31.14 -24.33 9.22
CA LEU A 120 -29.92 -24.57 8.44
C LEU A 120 -29.81 -23.64 7.22
N PHE A 121 -30.94 -23.36 6.56
CA PHE A 121 -30.99 -22.38 5.47
C PHE A 121 -30.55 -21.00 5.93
N HIS A 122 -30.98 -20.57 7.11
CA HIS A 122 -30.56 -19.30 7.68
C HIS A 122 -29.06 -19.25 7.98
N LEU A 123 -28.46 -20.34 8.51
CA LEU A 123 -27.01 -20.46 8.68
C LEU A 123 -26.28 -20.33 7.33
N SER A 124 -26.78 -20.96 6.26
CA SER A 124 -26.19 -20.88 4.91
C SER A 124 -26.16 -19.45 4.33
N GLN A 125 -27.20 -18.66 4.63
CA GLN A 125 -27.31 -17.27 4.22
C GLN A 125 -26.33 -16.37 4.96
N ARG A 126 -26.06 -16.67 6.24
CA ARG A 126 -25.35 -15.80 7.19
C ARG A 126 -24.17 -16.49 7.86
N ARG A 127 -23.42 -17.30 7.13
CA ARG A 127 -22.34 -18.17 7.63
C ARG A 127 -21.15 -17.52 8.37
N GLY A 128 -21.15 -16.22 8.64
CA GLY A 128 -20.06 -15.56 9.38
C GLY A 128 -18.73 -15.48 8.63
N PHE A 129 -17.80 -14.71 9.21
CA PHE A 129 -16.48 -14.44 8.65
C PHE A 129 -15.43 -15.47 9.09
N LYS A 130 -14.67 -16.01 8.13
CA LYS A 130 -13.50 -16.86 8.38
C LYS A 130 -12.23 -16.01 8.20
N SER A 131 -11.36 -15.99 9.21
CA SER A 131 -10.06 -15.33 9.11
C SER A 131 -9.16 -16.15 8.20
N ASN A 132 -8.45 -15.50 7.27
CA ASN A 132 -7.50 -16.13 6.35
C ASN A 132 -6.05 -15.64 6.58
N ARG A 133 -5.75 -15.02 7.73
CA ARG A 133 -4.46 -14.37 8.00
C ARG A 133 -3.61 -15.19 8.96
N LYS A 134 -2.41 -15.57 8.54
CA LYS A 134 -1.39 -16.18 9.42
C LYS A 134 -0.56 -15.18 10.23
N THR A 135 -0.28 -13.97 9.73
CA THR A 135 0.80 -13.15 10.33
C THR A 135 0.63 -11.62 10.25
N ASP A 136 -0.48 -11.10 9.73
CA ASP A 136 -0.63 -9.65 9.46
C ASP A 136 -1.58 -8.95 10.47
N PRO A 137 -1.10 -7.99 11.30
CA PRO A 137 -1.95 -7.27 12.25
C PRO A 137 -3.09 -6.54 11.55
N GLY A 138 -4.27 -6.61 12.15
CA GLY A 138 -5.49 -5.95 11.68
C GLY A 138 -5.40 -4.43 11.78
N GLY A 139 -4.90 -3.78 10.73
CA GLY A 139 -5.24 -2.39 10.41
C GLY A 139 -6.52 -2.32 9.58
N GLY A 140 -7.32 -1.27 9.77
CA GLY A 140 -8.55 -1.02 8.99
C GLY A 140 -9.73 -1.95 9.34
N ASP A 141 -10.52 -2.32 8.33
CA ASP A 141 -11.75 -3.13 8.49
C ASP A 141 -11.52 -4.51 9.12
N ALA A 142 -10.34 -5.11 8.89
CA ALA A 142 -9.98 -6.39 9.51
C ALA A 142 -9.84 -6.29 11.03
N GLY A 143 -9.30 -5.18 11.54
CA GLY A 143 -9.22 -4.92 12.98
C GLY A 143 -10.61 -4.73 13.60
N LYS A 144 -11.50 -4.03 12.90
CA LYS A 144 -12.91 -3.82 13.32
C LYS A 144 -13.69 -5.13 13.39
N ILE A 145 -13.48 -6.03 12.42
CA ILE A 145 -14.07 -7.37 12.41
C ILE A 145 -13.57 -8.21 13.59
N LYS A 146 -12.25 -8.23 13.85
CA LYS A 146 -11.67 -8.97 14.97
C LYS A 146 -12.22 -8.48 16.32
N ARG A 147 -12.25 -7.16 16.53
CA ARG A 147 -12.81 -6.55 17.74
C ARG A 147 -14.32 -6.82 17.88
N GLY A 148 -15.09 -6.68 16.80
CA GLY A 148 -16.52 -7.01 16.81
C GLY A 148 -16.80 -8.49 17.12
N GLY A 149 -15.93 -9.40 16.69
CA GLY A 149 -15.98 -10.82 17.06
C GLY A 149 -15.66 -11.07 18.55
N GLY A 150 -14.66 -10.37 19.10
CA GLY A 150 -14.33 -10.41 20.53
C GLY A 150 -15.49 -9.93 21.41
N ARG A 151 -16.04 -8.75 21.11
CA ARG A 151 -17.21 -8.20 21.82
C ARG A 151 -18.43 -9.12 21.77
N LEU A 152 -18.66 -9.77 20.63
CA LEU A 152 -19.73 -10.76 20.51
C LEU A 152 -19.50 -11.97 21.43
N ALA A 153 -18.27 -12.48 21.50
CA ALA A 153 -17.95 -13.60 22.39
C ALA A 153 -18.18 -13.24 23.87
N GLU A 154 -17.76 -12.05 24.28
CA GLU A 154 -18.01 -11.52 25.63
C GLU A 154 -19.51 -11.35 25.91
N ALA A 155 -20.27 -10.77 24.98
CA ALA A 155 -21.71 -10.59 25.12
C ALA A 155 -22.46 -11.94 25.23
N MET A 156 -22.10 -12.93 24.41
CA MET A 156 -22.68 -14.28 24.51
C MET A 156 -22.38 -14.91 25.87
N LYS A 157 -21.16 -14.73 26.40
CA LYS A 157 -20.76 -15.24 27.72
C LYS A 157 -21.54 -14.53 28.84
N ALA A 158 -21.67 -13.21 28.78
CA ALA A 158 -22.42 -12.42 29.76
C ALA A 158 -23.90 -12.82 29.81
N GLU A 159 -24.51 -13.05 28.66
CA GLU A 159 -25.89 -13.52 28.53
C GLU A 159 -26.04 -15.03 28.81
N LYS A 160 -24.94 -15.79 29.00
CA LYS A 160 -24.97 -17.26 29.13
C LYS A 160 -25.67 -17.94 27.93
N ALA A 161 -25.45 -17.45 26.72
CA ALA A 161 -25.96 -18.08 25.50
C ALA A 161 -25.03 -19.21 25.04
N ARG A 162 -25.59 -20.39 24.79
CA ARG A 162 -24.86 -21.59 24.34
C ARG A 162 -24.43 -21.48 22.88
N THR A 163 -25.30 -20.91 22.06
CA THR A 163 -25.07 -20.75 20.62
C THR A 163 -25.35 -19.33 20.15
N LEU A 164 -24.85 -18.99 18.95
CA LEU A 164 -25.12 -17.68 18.36
C LEU A 164 -26.62 -17.52 18.01
N GLY A 165 -27.29 -18.59 17.59
CA GLY A 165 -28.74 -18.61 17.34
C GLY A 165 -29.54 -18.19 18.57
N GLU A 166 -29.24 -18.78 19.72
CA GLU A 166 -29.87 -18.44 21.01
C GLU A 166 -29.66 -16.98 21.40
N PHE A 167 -28.42 -16.48 21.30
CA PHE A 167 -28.13 -15.07 21.56
C PHE A 167 -28.90 -14.13 20.61
N LEU A 168 -28.94 -14.44 19.32
CA LEU A 168 -29.65 -13.63 18.33
C LEU A 168 -31.17 -13.66 18.52
N TYR A 169 -31.72 -14.78 18.98
CA TYR A 169 -33.15 -14.87 19.32
C TYR A 169 -33.51 -13.96 20.49
N ARG A 170 -32.70 -13.93 21.56
CA ARG A 170 -32.93 -13.01 22.69
C ARG A 170 -32.89 -11.54 22.27
N LEU A 171 -31.94 -11.18 21.39
CA LEU A 171 -31.93 -9.85 20.78
C LEU A 171 -33.18 -9.60 19.93
N HIS A 172 -33.60 -10.58 19.13
CA HIS A 172 -34.77 -10.48 18.26
C HIS A 172 -36.06 -10.25 19.06
N ALA A 173 -36.27 -11.04 20.11
CA ALA A 173 -37.40 -10.94 21.03
C ALA A 173 -37.42 -9.56 21.73
N GLY A 174 -36.26 -9.04 22.12
CA GLY A 174 -36.10 -7.69 22.65
C GLY A 174 -36.17 -6.56 21.61
N ARG A 175 -36.55 -6.85 20.35
CA ARG A 175 -36.58 -5.90 19.22
C ARG A 175 -35.25 -5.18 18.95
N LYS A 176 -34.13 -5.78 19.38
CA LYS A 176 -32.77 -5.26 19.15
C LYS A 176 -32.25 -5.69 17.76
N PRO A 177 -31.29 -4.96 17.17
CA PRO A 177 -30.73 -5.30 15.87
C PRO A 177 -29.96 -6.64 15.88
N VAL A 178 -30.41 -7.60 15.06
CA VAL A 178 -29.78 -8.93 14.90
C VAL A 178 -28.83 -9.05 13.71
N ARG A 179 -28.63 -7.94 12.96
CA ARG A 179 -27.73 -7.91 11.80
C ARG A 179 -26.48 -7.12 12.15
N ALA A 180 -25.33 -7.70 11.81
CA ALA A 180 -24.05 -7.02 11.87
C ALA A 180 -24.10 -5.85 10.89
N ARG A 181 -24.31 -4.66 11.42
CA ARG A 181 -24.28 -3.42 10.68
C ARG A 181 -23.13 -2.61 11.21
N LEU A 182 -22.40 -2.02 10.29
CA LEU A 182 -21.38 -1.07 10.64
C LEU A 182 -22.11 0.19 11.14
N SER A 183 -22.01 0.46 12.44
CA SER A 183 -22.60 1.64 13.08
C SER A 183 -21.56 2.76 13.10
N GLY A 184 -21.96 3.95 12.63
CA GLY A 184 -21.06 5.11 12.46
C GLY A 184 -20.52 5.29 11.03
N VAL A 185 -19.87 6.43 10.79
CA VAL A 185 -19.32 6.85 9.48
C VAL A 185 -17.79 6.92 9.56
N GLY A 186 -17.08 6.48 8.52
CA GLY A 186 -15.62 6.60 8.40
C GLY A 186 -14.83 5.68 9.35
N ALA A 187 -13.78 6.20 9.98
CA ALA A 187 -12.92 5.44 10.90
C ALA A 187 -13.67 4.87 12.12
N LYS A 188 -14.78 5.52 12.49
CA LYS A 188 -15.67 5.20 13.62
C LYS A 188 -16.67 4.10 13.37
N ALA A 189 -16.74 3.66 12.13
CA ALA A 189 -17.66 2.64 11.71
C ALA A 189 -17.22 1.34 12.39
N ALA A 190 -17.95 0.87 13.39
CA ALA A 190 -17.61 -0.31 14.18
C ALA A 190 -18.73 -1.34 14.05
N TYR A 191 -18.40 -2.60 14.31
CA TYR A 191 -19.41 -3.64 14.40
C TYR A 191 -19.74 -3.88 15.87
N ASP A 192 -20.90 -3.42 16.33
CA ASP A 192 -21.39 -3.73 17.68
C ASP A 192 -21.42 -5.24 17.92
N TYR A 193 -21.69 -5.99 16.84
CA TYR A 193 -21.71 -7.44 16.78
C TYR A 193 -21.15 -7.90 15.43
N PHE A 194 -20.24 -8.89 15.42
CA PHE A 194 -19.74 -9.49 14.18
C PHE A 194 -19.52 -11.02 14.28
N PRO A 195 -20.37 -11.85 13.66
CA PRO A 195 -20.25 -13.30 13.70
C PRO A 195 -18.95 -13.84 13.08
N GLN A 196 -18.29 -14.71 13.84
CA GLN A 196 -17.19 -15.52 13.34
C GLN A 196 -17.71 -16.86 12.82
N ARG A 197 -17.07 -17.39 11.77
CA ARG A 197 -17.40 -18.69 11.15
C ARG A 197 -17.46 -19.82 12.18
N ALA A 198 -16.46 -19.89 13.07
CA ALA A 198 -16.36 -20.91 14.10
C ALA A 198 -17.58 -20.94 15.04
N MET A 199 -18.20 -19.78 15.32
CA MET A 199 -19.42 -19.73 16.16
C MET A 199 -20.60 -20.43 15.47
N LEU A 200 -20.72 -20.29 14.15
CA LEU A 200 -21.80 -20.92 13.39
C LEU A 200 -21.53 -22.39 13.10
N GLU A 201 -20.26 -22.78 12.91
CA GLU A 201 -19.89 -24.20 12.82
C GLU A 201 -20.21 -24.92 14.13
N ARG A 202 -19.83 -24.34 15.29
CA ARG A 202 -20.21 -24.88 16.60
C ARG A 202 -21.73 -24.95 16.80
N GLU A 203 -22.45 -23.90 16.42
CA GLU A 203 -23.91 -23.92 16.50
C GLU A 203 -24.53 -25.00 15.63
N PHE A 204 -24.04 -25.20 14.40
CA PHE A 204 -24.48 -26.28 13.53
C PHE A 204 -24.27 -27.63 14.20
N ASP A 205 -23.07 -27.87 14.75
CA ASP A 205 -22.75 -29.15 15.39
C ASP A 205 -23.59 -29.41 16.65
N ILE A 206 -23.85 -28.38 17.48
CA ILE A 206 -24.70 -28.49 18.67
C ILE A 206 -26.16 -28.75 18.28
N LEU A 207 -26.70 -27.97 17.33
CA LEU A 207 -28.08 -28.12 16.87
C LEU A 207 -28.30 -29.49 16.20
N TRP A 208 -27.33 -29.95 15.40
CA TRP A 208 -27.39 -31.27 14.78
C TRP A 208 -27.45 -32.37 15.82
N ARG A 209 -26.55 -32.35 16.81
CA ARG A 209 -26.52 -33.33 17.90
C ARG A 209 -27.83 -33.35 18.70
N ALA A 210 -28.35 -32.17 19.07
CA ALA A 210 -29.60 -32.06 19.82
C ALA A 210 -30.82 -32.61 19.04
N GLN A 211 -30.76 -32.62 17.71
CA GLN A 211 -31.87 -33.06 16.86
C GLN A 211 -31.71 -34.50 16.32
N ALA A 212 -30.50 -35.06 16.36
CA ALA A 212 -30.19 -36.35 15.75
C ALA A 212 -30.97 -37.51 16.39
N ASP A 213 -31.20 -37.45 17.70
CA ASP A 213 -31.94 -38.49 18.43
C ASP A 213 -33.44 -38.51 18.07
N PHE A 214 -33.97 -37.44 17.48
CA PHE A 214 -35.39 -37.34 17.14
C PHE A 214 -35.73 -37.76 15.70
N HIS A 215 -34.75 -37.85 14.81
CA HIS A 215 -35.00 -38.10 13.38
C HIS A 215 -33.88 -38.91 12.72
N ALA A 216 -34.22 -40.07 12.16
CA ALA A 216 -33.27 -40.96 11.47
C ALA A 216 -32.59 -40.32 10.24
N GLN A 217 -33.18 -39.28 9.66
CA GLN A 217 -32.64 -38.51 8.54
C GLN A 217 -31.36 -37.73 8.92
N LEU A 218 -31.10 -37.48 10.21
CA LEU A 218 -29.90 -36.78 10.68
C LEU A 218 -28.69 -37.72 10.86
N ASN A 219 -28.30 -38.39 9.77
CA ASN A 219 -27.11 -39.26 9.74
C ASN A 219 -25.82 -38.50 9.37
N ASP A 220 -24.67 -39.17 9.47
CA ASP A 220 -23.36 -38.57 9.18
C ASP A 220 -23.20 -38.11 7.73
N GLU A 221 -23.80 -38.83 6.77
CA GLU A 221 -23.79 -38.43 5.37
C GLU A 221 -24.49 -37.08 5.15
N ALA A 222 -25.71 -36.94 5.72
CA ALA A 222 -26.49 -35.71 5.68
C ALA A 222 -25.74 -34.56 6.38
N ARG A 223 -25.14 -34.86 7.55
CA ARG A 223 -24.35 -33.91 8.33
C ARG A 223 -23.21 -33.35 7.52
N GLU A 224 -22.36 -34.21 6.96
CA GLU A 224 -21.17 -33.79 6.20
C GLU A 224 -21.55 -33.08 4.90
N ALA A 225 -22.57 -33.55 4.19
CA ALA A 225 -23.07 -32.89 2.99
C ALA A 225 -23.53 -31.47 3.28
N LEU A 226 -24.38 -31.28 4.30
CA LEU A 226 -24.93 -29.96 4.67
C LEU A 226 -23.85 -29.04 5.24
N ARG A 227 -23.01 -29.55 6.15
CA ARG A 227 -21.90 -28.80 6.76
C ARG A 227 -20.95 -28.28 5.69
N ARG A 228 -20.56 -29.15 4.74
CA ARG A 228 -19.71 -28.78 3.59
C ARG A 228 -20.37 -27.69 2.76
N VAL A 229 -21.63 -27.82 2.37
CA VAL A 229 -22.30 -26.84 1.52
C VAL A 229 -22.45 -25.46 2.21
N ILE A 230 -22.79 -25.45 3.50
CA ILE A 230 -22.91 -24.21 4.29
C ILE A 230 -21.55 -23.50 4.38
N PHE A 231 -20.50 -24.22 4.79
CA PHE A 231 -19.25 -23.59 5.21
C PHE A 231 -18.13 -23.60 4.17
N ARG A 232 -18.25 -24.33 3.05
CA ARG A 232 -17.22 -24.37 1.99
C ARG A 232 -16.86 -22.97 1.48
N GLN A 233 -15.57 -22.68 1.47
CA GLN A 233 -14.98 -21.50 0.88
C GLN A 233 -13.84 -21.94 -0.04
N ARG A 234 -13.74 -21.35 -1.23
CA ARG A 234 -12.59 -21.61 -2.11
C ARG A 234 -11.31 -21.08 -1.42
N PRO A 235 -10.19 -21.80 -1.48
CA PRO A 235 -8.92 -21.33 -0.96
C PRO A 235 -8.53 -20.02 -1.64
N LEU A 236 -7.68 -19.22 -0.97
CA LEU A 236 -7.10 -18.04 -1.59
C LEU A 236 -6.16 -18.48 -2.71
N LYS A 237 -5.97 -17.61 -3.71
CA LYS A 237 -4.94 -17.86 -4.71
C LYS A 237 -3.59 -17.53 -4.05
N PRO A 238 -2.61 -18.45 -4.04
CA PRO A 238 -1.29 -18.16 -3.48
C PRO A 238 -0.67 -16.93 -4.14
N ALA A 239 -0.03 -16.09 -3.33
CA ALA A 239 0.73 -14.96 -3.84
C ALA A 239 2.10 -15.47 -4.29
N ILE A 240 2.38 -15.41 -5.58
CA ILE A 240 3.67 -15.84 -6.13
C ILE A 240 4.72 -14.77 -5.78
N PRO A 241 5.82 -15.13 -5.09
CA PRO A 241 6.92 -14.20 -4.84
C PRO A 241 7.51 -13.63 -6.13
N GLY A 242 8.17 -12.46 -6.04
CA GLY A 242 8.90 -11.92 -7.19
C GLY A 242 10.07 -12.82 -7.60
N LYS A 243 10.57 -12.67 -8.83
CA LYS A 243 11.73 -13.43 -9.31
C LYS A 243 13.04 -12.98 -8.63
N CYS A 244 13.94 -13.92 -8.42
CA CYS A 244 15.30 -13.70 -7.95
C CYS A 244 16.02 -12.67 -8.82
N ALA A 245 16.88 -11.89 -8.19
CA ALA A 245 17.70 -10.92 -8.87
C ALA A 245 18.79 -11.58 -9.75
N MET A 246 19.53 -12.55 -9.25
CA MET A 246 20.67 -13.09 -10.01
C MET A 246 20.29 -14.21 -10.97
N ASP A 247 19.34 -15.04 -10.54
CA ASP A 247 18.94 -16.26 -11.23
C ASP A 247 17.40 -16.32 -11.24
N PRO A 248 16.74 -15.51 -12.11
CA PRO A 248 15.30 -15.34 -12.10
C PRO A 248 14.58 -16.64 -12.47
N ALA A 249 13.51 -16.99 -11.73
CA ALA A 249 12.66 -18.13 -12.07
C ALA A 249 12.14 -18.08 -13.50
N VAL A 250 12.14 -19.22 -14.17
CA VAL A 250 11.55 -19.38 -15.50
C VAL A 250 10.02 -19.20 -15.42
N ASP A 251 9.38 -19.94 -14.50
CA ASP A 251 7.95 -19.90 -14.24
C ASP A 251 7.64 -19.91 -12.73
N SER A 252 6.36 -20.03 -12.36
CA SER A 252 5.94 -20.05 -10.95
C SER A 252 6.27 -21.35 -10.19
N ARG A 253 6.71 -22.41 -10.87
CA ARG A 253 7.08 -23.71 -10.29
C ARG A 253 8.56 -23.78 -9.95
N ASP A 254 9.41 -22.95 -10.57
CA ASP A 254 10.82 -22.81 -10.21
C ASP A 254 10.99 -22.04 -8.89
N LEU A 255 10.74 -22.71 -7.77
CA LEU A 255 10.87 -22.16 -6.42
C LEU A 255 12.30 -21.69 -6.10
N GLY A 256 13.32 -22.26 -6.74
CA GLY A 256 14.73 -21.90 -6.54
C GLY A 256 15.07 -20.52 -7.10
N GLY A 257 14.46 -20.17 -8.24
CA GLY A 257 14.57 -18.87 -8.90
C GLY A 257 13.58 -17.82 -8.42
N LEU A 258 12.65 -18.16 -7.51
CA LEU A 258 11.79 -17.19 -6.81
C LEU A 258 12.54 -16.57 -5.63
N ARG A 259 12.18 -15.34 -5.28
CA ARG A 259 12.77 -14.64 -4.13
C ARG A 259 12.52 -15.43 -2.84
N ALA A 260 13.59 -15.66 -2.09
CA ALA A 260 13.55 -16.45 -0.87
C ALA A 260 12.93 -15.64 0.29
N PRO A 261 12.05 -16.20 1.14
CA PRO A 261 11.54 -15.51 2.32
C PRO A 261 12.67 -15.01 3.23
N TRP A 262 12.54 -13.80 3.80
CA TRP A 262 13.54 -13.33 4.78
C TRP A 262 13.59 -14.24 6.01
N ALA A 263 12.52 -14.94 6.33
CA ALA A 263 12.51 -15.88 7.45
C ALA A 263 13.49 -17.05 7.27
N LEU A 264 13.92 -17.39 6.05
CA LEU A 264 14.82 -18.52 5.83
C LEU A 264 16.17 -18.34 6.54
N PRO A 265 16.72 -19.40 7.18
CA PRO A 265 18.03 -19.33 7.84
C PRO A 265 19.13 -18.82 6.90
N LEU A 266 19.17 -19.31 5.65
CA LEU A 266 20.15 -18.89 4.65
C LEU A 266 20.02 -17.40 4.27
N ALA A 267 18.80 -16.87 4.22
CA ALA A 267 18.57 -15.45 3.96
C ALA A 267 18.97 -14.57 5.15
N GLN A 268 18.71 -15.02 6.39
CA GLN A 268 19.17 -14.35 7.61
C GLN A 268 20.70 -14.27 7.65
N GLU A 269 21.36 -15.36 7.29
CA GLU A 269 22.82 -15.44 7.25
C GLU A 269 23.43 -14.57 6.15
N PHE A 270 22.89 -14.61 4.94
CA PHE A 270 23.29 -13.69 3.87
C PHE A 270 23.26 -12.23 4.36
N ARG A 271 22.20 -11.83 5.05
CA ARG A 271 22.08 -10.46 5.61
C ARG A 271 23.16 -10.17 6.65
N ILE A 272 23.51 -11.14 7.48
CA ILE A 272 24.56 -11.00 8.50
C ILE A 272 25.92 -10.84 7.81
N LEU A 273 26.32 -11.79 6.98
CA LEU A 273 27.62 -11.78 6.30
C LEU A 273 27.77 -10.54 5.42
N HIS A 274 26.76 -10.21 4.61
CA HIS A 274 26.77 -8.99 3.80
C HIS A 274 26.89 -7.72 4.64
N LYS A 275 26.33 -7.70 5.85
CA LYS A 275 26.51 -6.55 6.74
C LYS A 275 27.92 -6.48 7.31
N LEU A 276 28.52 -7.61 7.68
CA LEU A 276 29.87 -7.67 8.23
C LEU A 276 30.94 -7.38 7.18
N SER A 277 30.80 -7.83 5.94
CA SER A 277 31.72 -7.46 4.83
C SER A 277 31.76 -5.96 4.56
N ASN A 278 30.67 -5.24 4.88
CA ASN A 278 30.57 -3.79 4.72
C ASN A 278 30.89 -3.01 6.01
N LEU A 279 31.16 -3.69 7.12
CA LEU A 279 31.56 -3.03 8.37
C LEU A 279 33.02 -2.59 8.24
N ARG A 280 33.27 -1.34 8.61
CA ARG A 280 34.60 -0.76 8.71
C ARG A 280 34.80 -0.27 10.14
N ILE A 281 35.97 -0.54 10.69
CA ILE A 281 36.47 0.03 11.93
C ILE A 281 37.08 1.37 11.57
N GLU A 282 36.69 2.41 12.28
CA GLU A 282 37.16 3.77 12.10
C GLU A 282 38.08 4.14 13.27
N PHE A 283 39.24 4.72 12.98
CA PHE A 283 40.23 5.12 13.98
C PHE A 283 40.19 6.64 14.23
N PRO A 284 40.78 7.15 15.33
CA PRO A 284 40.76 8.58 15.66
C PRO A 284 41.46 9.47 14.62
N ASP A 285 42.42 8.91 13.87
CA ASP A 285 43.12 9.56 12.76
C ASP A 285 42.28 9.58 11.46
N GLN A 286 41.01 9.15 11.52
CA GLN A 286 40.08 9.01 10.40
C GLN A 286 40.45 7.92 9.39
N SER A 287 41.52 7.16 9.63
CA SER A 287 41.79 5.95 8.85
C SER A 287 40.70 4.91 9.14
N THR A 288 40.48 4.00 8.18
CA THR A 288 39.49 2.92 8.36
C THR A 288 40.06 1.60 7.88
N ARG A 289 39.65 0.51 8.52
CA ARG A 289 39.97 -0.85 8.06
C ARG A 289 38.74 -1.76 8.05
N PRO A 290 38.68 -2.78 7.17
CA PRO A 290 37.69 -3.85 7.27
C PRO A 290 37.91 -4.74 8.51
N LEU A 291 36.91 -5.57 8.80
CA LEU A 291 37.08 -6.71 9.71
C LEU A 291 38.03 -7.72 9.08
N ASN A 292 38.85 -8.40 9.88
CA ASN A 292 39.49 -9.64 9.46
C ASN A 292 38.52 -10.84 9.58
N ILE A 293 38.91 -12.00 9.07
CA ILE A 293 38.07 -13.21 9.07
C ILE A 293 37.72 -13.67 10.49
N GLN A 294 38.68 -13.66 11.41
CA GLN A 294 38.46 -14.13 12.79
C GLN A 294 37.47 -13.20 13.54
N GLU A 295 37.61 -11.88 13.38
CA GLU A 295 36.68 -10.88 13.89
C GLU A 295 35.28 -11.10 13.31
N ARG A 296 35.18 -11.24 11.98
CA ARG A 296 33.92 -11.52 11.29
C ARG A 296 33.23 -12.77 11.83
N ASP A 297 33.96 -13.87 12.02
CA ASP A 297 33.38 -15.14 12.46
C ASP A 297 32.91 -15.10 13.92
N ARG A 298 33.67 -14.47 14.81
CA ARG A 298 33.26 -14.25 16.20
C ARG A 298 31.98 -13.40 16.28
N ILE A 299 31.90 -12.32 15.51
CA ILE A 299 30.72 -11.45 15.47
C ILE A 299 29.53 -12.20 14.85
N ALA A 300 29.73 -12.92 13.74
CA ALA A 300 28.69 -13.71 13.08
C ALA A 300 28.12 -14.80 13.99
N SER A 301 28.96 -15.47 14.78
CA SER A 301 28.55 -16.47 15.76
C SER A 301 27.64 -15.89 16.86
N GLN A 302 27.90 -14.65 17.31
CA GLN A 302 27.01 -13.97 18.26
C GLN A 302 25.69 -13.54 17.60
N LEU A 303 25.76 -12.99 16.37
CA LEU A 303 24.58 -12.59 15.59
C LEU A 303 23.67 -13.77 15.25
N SER A 304 24.19 -14.98 15.05
CA SER A 304 23.37 -16.17 14.79
C SER A 304 22.59 -16.65 16.02
N ARG A 305 23.05 -16.29 17.23
CA ARG A 305 22.42 -16.68 18.50
C ARG A 305 21.47 -15.64 19.05
N LYS A 306 21.75 -14.35 18.85
CA LYS A 306 20.99 -13.23 19.45
C LYS A 306 20.15 -12.51 18.41
N GLY A 307 18.99 -11.98 18.82
CA GLY A 307 18.17 -11.13 17.94
C GLY A 307 18.87 -9.82 17.57
N THR A 308 19.68 -9.24 18.46
CA THR A 308 20.51 -8.07 18.17
C THR A 308 21.80 -8.10 18.98
N ILE A 309 22.84 -7.39 18.51
CA ILE A 309 24.04 -7.09 19.29
C ILE A 309 24.34 -5.59 19.21
N SER A 310 24.84 -4.98 20.30
CA SER A 310 25.27 -3.58 20.28
C SER A 310 26.70 -3.42 19.76
N PHE A 311 27.03 -2.23 19.25
CA PHE A 311 28.40 -1.93 18.84
C PHE A 311 29.40 -2.00 20.00
N ASN A 312 28.98 -1.74 21.24
CA ASN A 312 29.82 -1.98 22.42
C ASN A 312 30.22 -3.46 22.58
N VAL A 313 29.33 -4.40 22.24
CA VAL A 313 29.68 -5.83 22.22
C VAL A 313 30.65 -6.14 21.09
N ILE A 314 30.48 -5.51 19.92
CA ILE A 314 31.40 -5.68 18.79
C ILE A 314 32.80 -5.15 19.14
N ARG A 315 32.90 -3.97 19.78
CA ARG A 315 34.16 -3.40 20.30
C ARG A 315 34.88 -4.40 21.22
N LYS A 316 34.14 -5.03 22.15
CA LYS A 316 34.70 -6.07 23.04
C LYS A 316 35.19 -7.32 22.30
N ILE A 317 34.56 -7.70 21.18
CA ILE A 317 34.96 -8.88 20.39
C ILE A 317 36.25 -8.62 19.60
N ILE A 318 36.42 -7.39 19.10
CA ILE A 318 37.61 -6.97 18.36
C ILE A 318 38.81 -6.87 19.31
N GLY A 319 38.59 -6.42 20.54
CA GLY A 319 39.63 -6.36 21.58
C GLY A 319 40.22 -4.96 21.76
N PRO A 320 41.34 -4.83 22.50
CA PRO A 320 41.91 -3.54 22.90
C PRO A 320 42.72 -2.91 21.76
N VAL A 321 42.03 -2.32 20.77
CA VAL A 321 42.65 -1.61 19.63
C VAL A 321 42.59 -0.08 19.81
N GLY A 322 42.41 0.40 21.06
CA GLY A 322 42.23 1.82 21.38
C GLY A 322 40.78 2.31 21.22
N ASP A 323 40.60 3.63 21.13
CA ASP A 323 39.30 4.25 20.83
C ASP A 323 38.98 4.05 19.35
N ILE A 324 37.94 3.27 19.06
CA ILE A 324 37.55 2.91 17.69
C ILE A 324 36.07 3.23 17.48
N GLY A 325 35.70 3.63 16.27
CA GLY A 325 34.33 3.78 15.79
C GLY A 325 33.97 2.74 14.73
N PHE A 326 32.75 2.81 14.18
CA PHE A 326 32.35 2.01 13.04
C PHE A 326 31.53 2.80 12.02
N ASN A 327 31.76 2.59 10.73
CA ASN A 327 31.02 3.27 9.65
C ASN A 327 29.50 2.98 9.63
N LEU A 328 29.08 1.89 10.28
CA LEU A 328 27.69 1.49 10.43
C LEU A 328 27.11 1.85 11.80
N GLU A 329 27.96 2.30 12.72
CA GLU A 329 27.58 2.89 14.00
C GLU A 329 27.19 4.36 13.77
N GLY A 330 26.17 4.79 14.47
CA GLY A 330 25.75 6.19 14.45
C GLY A 330 24.53 6.35 15.32
N ASP A 331 24.11 7.58 15.54
CA ASP A 331 23.01 7.91 16.46
C ASP A 331 21.70 7.15 16.17
N LYS A 332 21.47 6.77 14.90
CA LYS A 332 20.31 5.98 14.45
C LYS A 332 20.44 4.47 14.67
N ARG A 333 21.66 3.99 14.89
CA ARG A 333 22.01 2.59 14.74
C ARG A 333 23.08 2.21 15.75
N GLY A 334 22.64 2.01 17.01
CA GLY A 334 23.50 1.47 18.07
C GLY A 334 23.62 -0.07 18.07
N ARG A 335 22.91 -0.77 17.17
CA ARG A 335 22.86 -2.25 17.15
C ARG A 335 22.86 -2.82 15.72
N LEU A 336 23.39 -4.04 15.60
CA LEU A 336 23.24 -4.91 14.43
C LEU A 336 22.15 -5.96 14.68
N LEU A 337 21.33 -6.20 13.67
CA LEU A 337 20.31 -7.26 13.69
C LEU A 337 20.98 -8.63 13.50
N GLY A 338 20.79 -9.54 14.45
CA GLY A 338 21.17 -10.95 14.32
C GLY A 338 20.08 -11.78 13.67
N ASP A 339 20.16 -13.11 13.73
CA ASP A 339 19.19 -14.03 13.13
C ASP A 339 17.84 -13.90 13.84
N GLN A 340 16.91 -13.19 13.18
CA GLN A 340 15.59 -12.92 13.74
C GLN A 340 14.74 -14.18 13.84
N THR A 341 14.88 -15.09 12.87
CA THR A 341 14.13 -16.34 12.82
C THR A 341 14.56 -17.25 13.95
N ALA A 342 15.88 -17.49 14.08
CA ALA A 342 16.41 -18.31 15.15
C ALA A 342 16.11 -17.71 16.53
N HIS A 343 16.16 -16.38 16.67
CA HIS A 343 15.80 -15.71 17.93
C HIS A 343 14.35 -15.97 18.34
N VAL A 344 13.42 -15.93 17.38
CA VAL A 344 11.99 -16.17 17.63
C VAL A 344 11.73 -17.65 17.90
N LEU A 345 12.23 -18.55 17.05
CA LEU A 345 11.93 -19.98 17.13
C LEU A 345 12.66 -20.68 18.29
N ALA A 346 13.83 -20.18 18.71
CA ALA A 346 14.54 -20.71 19.86
C ALA A 346 13.99 -20.24 21.23
N ASN A 347 12.83 -19.57 21.25
CA ASN A 347 12.17 -19.20 22.50
C ASN A 347 11.65 -20.44 23.24
N LYS A 348 11.65 -20.40 24.58
CA LYS A 348 11.20 -21.51 25.43
C LYS A 348 9.75 -21.95 25.18
N SER A 349 8.86 -21.04 24.81
CA SER A 349 7.46 -21.38 24.45
C SER A 349 7.29 -21.99 23.05
N ARG A 350 8.41 -22.23 22.35
CA ARG A 350 8.47 -22.80 20.99
C ARG A 350 9.46 -23.98 21.00
N PHE A 351 10.44 -23.99 20.11
CA PHE A 351 11.44 -25.07 20.05
C PHE A 351 12.53 -24.96 21.14
N GLY A 352 12.62 -23.84 21.86
CA GLY A 352 13.67 -23.63 22.86
C GLY A 352 15.09 -23.74 22.27
N PRO A 353 16.10 -24.06 23.10
CA PRO A 353 17.48 -24.25 22.64
C PRO A 353 17.62 -25.29 21.51
N GLY A 354 16.78 -26.33 21.52
CA GLY A 354 16.78 -27.43 20.54
C GLY A 354 16.58 -26.98 19.09
N TRP A 355 15.99 -25.80 18.85
CA TRP A 355 15.95 -25.21 17.50
C TRP A 355 17.34 -25.16 16.84
N ARG A 356 18.36 -24.83 17.62
CA ARG A 356 19.74 -24.63 17.11
C ARG A 356 20.47 -25.95 16.86
N GLU A 357 19.99 -27.05 17.43
CA GLU A 357 20.53 -28.39 17.24
C GLU A 357 20.00 -29.04 15.96
N LEU A 358 18.85 -28.55 15.45
CA LEU A 358 18.32 -28.99 14.17
C LEU A 358 19.28 -28.67 13.02
N SER A 359 19.40 -29.61 12.08
CA SER A 359 20.15 -29.39 10.84
C SER A 359 19.61 -28.17 10.08
N ARG A 360 20.49 -27.46 9.36
CA ARG A 360 20.09 -26.31 8.53
C ARG A 360 19.01 -26.65 7.50
N ARG A 361 19.02 -27.89 6.99
CA ARG A 361 17.98 -28.42 6.11
C ARG A 361 16.62 -28.46 6.83
N ARG A 362 16.58 -29.05 8.04
CA ARG A 362 15.34 -29.15 8.82
C ARG A 362 14.82 -27.79 9.30
N GLN A 363 15.72 -26.89 9.70
CA GLN A 363 15.34 -25.51 10.03
C GLN A 363 14.66 -24.82 8.84
N SER A 364 15.21 -25.00 7.63
CA SER A 364 14.65 -24.39 6.41
C SER A 364 13.29 -24.98 6.07
N GLU A 365 13.14 -26.31 6.13
CA GLU A 365 11.87 -27.00 5.88
C GLU A 365 10.76 -26.54 6.83
N ILE A 366 11.04 -26.43 8.13
CA ILE A 366 10.08 -25.94 9.12
C ILE A 366 9.69 -24.50 8.79
N VAL A 367 10.66 -23.63 8.51
CA VAL A 367 10.38 -22.23 8.17
C VAL A 367 9.55 -22.11 6.89
N GLU A 368 9.83 -22.91 5.86
CA GLU A 368 9.06 -22.94 4.62
C GLU A 368 7.62 -23.36 4.91
N ARG A 369 7.39 -24.41 5.70
CA ARG A 369 6.04 -24.82 6.12
C ARG A 369 5.31 -23.73 6.92
N LEU A 370 5.99 -23.05 7.84
CA LEU A 370 5.40 -21.93 8.59
C LEU A 370 4.98 -20.77 7.68
N VAL A 371 5.76 -20.49 6.63
CA VAL A 371 5.44 -19.41 5.68
C VAL A 371 4.33 -19.84 4.72
N ASP A 372 4.37 -21.07 4.21
CA ASP A 372 3.56 -21.50 3.06
C ASP A 372 2.22 -22.16 3.43
N THR A 373 2.10 -22.94 4.52
CA THR A 373 0.87 -23.72 4.86
C THR A 373 -0.31 -22.88 5.37
N GLU A 374 -1.31 -22.57 4.53
CA GLU A 374 -2.48 -21.70 4.83
C GLU A 374 -3.34 -22.15 6.02
N ASP A 375 -3.55 -23.45 6.16
CA ASP A 375 -4.41 -24.01 7.19
C ASP A 375 -3.63 -24.21 8.50
N GLU A 376 -4.06 -23.52 9.56
CA GLU A 376 -3.43 -23.60 10.88
C GLU A 376 -3.58 -24.99 11.50
N ALA A 377 -4.69 -25.68 11.28
CA ALA A 377 -4.90 -27.01 11.82
C ALA A 377 -4.01 -28.04 11.11
N GLU A 378 -3.86 -27.93 9.78
CA GLU A 378 -2.91 -28.74 9.02
C GLU A 378 -1.47 -28.49 9.50
N LEU A 379 -1.10 -27.22 9.70
CA LEU A 379 0.23 -26.84 10.15
C LEU A 379 0.52 -27.32 11.58
N VAL A 380 -0.44 -27.17 12.49
CA VAL A 380 -0.32 -27.65 13.88
C VAL A 380 -0.23 -29.17 13.92
N GLY A 381 -1.07 -29.88 13.16
CA GLY A 381 -0.99 -31.34 13.02
C GLY A 381 0.38 -31.78 12.50
N TRP A 382 0.86 -31.16 11.42
CA TRP A 382 2.21 -31.41 10.89
C TRP A 382 3.31 -31.14 11.92
N LEU A 383 3.21 -30.06 12.70
CA LEU A 383 4.18 -29.76 13.76
C LEU A 383 4.14 -30.79 14.91
N MET A 384 2.96 -31.32 15.22
CA MET A 384 2.81 -32.37 16.23
C MET A 384 3.41 -33.70 15.72
N ASP A 385 3.09 -34.09 14.50
CA ASP A 385 3.49 -35.39 13.94
C ASP A 385 4.98 -35.40 13.54
N GLU A 386 5.40 -34.40 12.77
CA GLU A 386 6.73 -34.36 12.15
C GLU A 386 7.77 -33.66 13.02
N CYS A 387 7.36 -32.70 13.86
CA CYS A 387 8.27 -32.02 14.79
C CYS A 387 8.14 -32.52 16.23
N ARG A 388 7.24 -33.47 16.51
CA ARG A 388 7.02 -34.07 17.84
C ARG A 388 6.77 -33.03 18.93
N LEU A 389 6.03 -31.97 18.59
CA LEU A 389 5.68 -30.90 19.51
C LEU A 389 4.34 -31.20 20.19
N GLY A 390 4.20 -30.82 21.46
CA GLY A 390 2.87 -30.77 22.10
C GLY A 390 1.98 -29.71 21.47
N GLU A 391 0.66 -29.87 21.58
CA GLU A 391 -0.34 -29.00 20.91
C GLU A 391 -0.14 -27.51 21.22
N GLU A 392 0.06 -27.14 22.48
CA GLU A 392 0.29 -25.74 22.88
C GLU A 392 1.55 -25.15 22.23
N THR A 393 2.65 -25.91 22.24
CA THR A 393 3.92 -25.51 21.61
C THR A 393 3.78 -25.42 20.09
N ALA A 394 3.08 -26.38 19.46
CA ALA A 394 2.81 -26.38 18.03
C ALA A 394 2.00 -25.15 17.62
N MET A 395 0.97 -24.78 18.39
CA MET A 395 0.21 -23.54 18.19
C MET A 395 1.08 -22.29 18.36
N ALA A 396 1.95 -22.24 19.36
CA ALA A 396 2.86 -21.13 19.60
C ALA A 396 3.93 -20.96 18.49
N VAL A 397 4.33 -22.08 17.87
CA VAL A 397 5.23 -22.14 16.71
C VAL A 397 4.50 -21.71 15.43
N ALA A 398 3.29 -22.21 15.18
CA ALA A 398 2.46 -21.82 14.03
C ALA A 398 2.18 -20.31 14.02
N ASN A 399 2.02 -19.71 15.20
CA ASN A 399 1.76 -18.28 15.39
C ASN A 399 3.04 -17.43 15.58
N ALA A 400 4.23 -17.96 15.27
CA ALA A 400 5.49 -17.26 15.48
C ALA A 400 5.61 -15.98 14.62
N PRO A 401 6.03 -14.83 15.20
CA PRO A 401 6.19 -13.57 14.46
C PRO A 401 7.49 -13.56 13.63
N LEU A 402 7.51 -14.34 12.55
CA LEU A 402 8.67 -14.46 11.68
C LEU A 402 8.91 -13.20 10.81
N PRO A 403 10.17 -12.96 10.37
CA PRO A 403 10.48 -11.89 9.43
C PRO A 403 9.63 -11.95 8.17
N GLN A 404 9.00 -10.82 7.83
CA GLN A 404 8.12 -10.70 6.67
C GLN A 404 8.89 -10.33 5.39
N ASN A 405 8.22 -10.49 4.25
CA ASN A 405 8.74 -10.23 2.90
C ASN A 405 9.86 -11.18 2.47
N HIS A 406 10.40 -10.91 1.28
CA HIS A 406 11.38 -11.76 0.63
C HIS A 406 12.70 -11.02 0.39
N CYS A 407 13.80 -11.77 0.46
CA CYS A 407 15.12 -11.36 -0.03
C CYS A 407 15.05 -11.06 -1.54
N ARG A 408 15.95 -10.22 -2.05
CA ARG A 408 16.05 -9.99 -3.51
C ARG A 408 16.59 -11.21 -4.25
N LEU A 409 17.30 -12.10 -3.55
CA LEU A 409 17.88 -13.33 -4.07
C LEU A 409 16.94 -14.51 -3.81
N GLY A 410 16.94 -15.45 -4.73
CA GLY A 410 16.30 -16.75 -4.57
C GLY A 410 17.23 -17.76 -3.89
N ARG A 411 16.68 -18.92 -3.55
CA ARG A 411 17.42 -19.96 -2.81
C ARG A 411 18.65 -20.42 -3.57
N ARG A 412 18.57 -20.60 -4.89
CA ARG A 412 19.68 -21.09 -5.73
C ARG A 412 20.87 -20.13 -5.70
N ALA A 413 20.62 -18.85 -5.96
CA ALA A 413 21.66 -17.82 -5.89
C ALA A 413 22.21 -17.65 -4.46
N LEU A 414 21.36 -17.73 -3.43
CA LEU A 414 21.80 -17.62 -2.04
C LEU A 414 22.78 -18.72 -1.63
N ILE A 415 22.62 -19.95 -2.11
CA ILE A 415 23.52 -21.07 -1.79
C ILE A 415 24.95 -20.71 -2.21
N GLY A 416 25.16 -20.35 -3.47
CA GLY A 416 26.49 -20.01 -3.99
C GLY A 416 27.06 -18.73 -3.37
N VAL A 417 26.25 -17.68 -3.25
CA VAL A 417 26.71 -16.40 -2.69
C VAL A 417 27.10 -16.56 -1.22
N VAL A 418 26.28 -17.23 -0.40
CA VAL A 418 26.59 -17.41 1.03
C VAL A 418 27.80 -18.33 1.23
N ALA A 419 27.93 -19.40 0.43
CA ALA A 419 29.12 -20.25 0.46
C ALA A 419 30.39 -19.43 0.18
N ALA A 420 30.41 -18.66 -0.91
CA ALA A 420 31.53 -17.78 -1.24
C ALA A 420 31.84 -16.77 -0.11
N MET A 421 30.82 -16.14 0.48
CA MET A 421 31.02 -15.19 1.60
C MET A 421 31.57 -15.85 2.88
N ARG A 422 31.30 -17.14 3.10
CA ARG A 422 31.81 -17.88 4.26
C ARG A 422 33.26 -18.29 4.07
N GLU A 423 33.55 -18.89 2.92
CA GLU A 423 34.77 -19.67 2.66
C GLU A 423 35.90 -18.85 2.04
N SER A 424 35.57 -17.73 1.39
CA SER A 424 36.56 -16.90 0.71
C SER A 424 36.99 -15.68 1.51
N SER A 425 38.26 -15.33 1.38
CA SER A 425 38.85 -14.07 1.82
C SER A 425 39.59 -13.39 0.65
N THR A 426 39.95 -12.13 0.87
CA THR A 426 40.97 -11.42 0.11
C THR A 426 41.94 -10.79 1.09
N GLU A 427 43.10 -10.35 0.62
CA GLU A 427 44.06 -9.62 1.43
C GLU A 427 43.79 -8.11 1.35
N ASP A 428 44.03 -7.41 2.46
CA ASP A 428 44.05 -5.96 2.55
C ASP A 428 45.07 -5.54 3.60
N VAL A 429 45.71 -4.38 3.42
CA VAL A 429 46.76 -3.91 4.33
C VAL A 429 46.12 -2.98 5.35
N CYS A 430 46.33 -3.28 6.64
CA CYS A 430 45.88 -2.41 7.73
C CYS A 430 46.62 -1.07 7.66
N PRO A 431 45.94 0.07 7.44
CA PRO A 431 46.63 1.35 7.31
C PRO A 431 47.37 1.78 8.58
N ALA A 432 46.88 1.36 9.75
CA ALA A 432 47.43 1.74 11.06
C ALA A 432 48.65 0.88 11.48
N THR A 433 48.75 -0.37 11.03
CA THR A 433 49.78 -1.32 11.48
C THR A 433 50.68 -1.84 10.37
N GLY A 434 50.31 -1.64 9.09
CA GLY A 434 51.02 -2.21 7.94
C GLY A 434 50.82 -3.72 7.78
N GLU A 435 50.03 -4.37 8.63
CA GLU A 435 49.78 -5.82 8.60
C GLU A 435 48.87 -6.22 7.44
N VAL A 436 49.22 -7.30 6.74
CA VAL A 436 48.35 -7.91 5.72
C VAL A 436 47.28 -8.75 6.42
N LEU A 437 46.03 -8.35 6.30
CA LEU A 437 44.88 -9.00 6.91
C LEU A 437 44.11 -9.82 5.87
N ALA A 438 43.76 -11.06 6.21
CA ALA A 438 42.72 -11.79 5.50
C ALA A 438 41.35 -11.19 5.87
N ILE A 439 40.64 -10.64 4.89
CA ILE A 439 39.38 -9.92 5.07
C ILE A 439 38.21 -10.62 4.34
N PRO A 440 36.95 -10.46 4.83
CA PRO A 440 35.77 -10.98 4.14
C PRO A 440 35.62 -10.37 2.75
N ILE A 441 35.28 -11.21 1.77
CA ILE A 441 34.96 -10.72 0.43
C ILE A 441 33.67 -9.89 0.41
N SER A 442 33.58 -8.97 -0.56
CA SER A 442 32.38 -8.16 -0.78
C SER A 442 31.24 -8.99 -1.37
N TYR A 443 30.00 -8.48 -1.29
CA TYR A 443 28.86 -9.10 -1.98
C TYR A 443 29.05 -9.17 -3.50
N ALA A 444 29.67 -8.15 -4.10
CA ALA A 444 29.96 -8.14 -5.53
C ALA A 444 30.92 -9.26 -5.91
N GLU A 445 31.94 -9.48 -5.08
CA GLU A 445 32.90 -10.56 -5.25
C GLU A 445 32.28 -11.94 -5.05
N ALA A 446 31.47 -12.10 -4.00
CA ALA A 446 30.77 -13.35 -3.72
C ALA A 446 29.79 -13.72 -4.84
N ALA A 447 29.10 -12.73 -5.42
CA ALA A 447 28.28 -12.92 -6.61
C ALA A 447 29.11 -13.44 -7.79
N ARG A 448 30.25 -12.79 -8.07
CA ARG A 448 31.15 -13.15 -9.18
C ARG A 448 31.65 -14.57 -9.05
N ARG A 449 32.12 -14.96 -7.85
CA ARG A 449 32.56 -16.34 -7.56
C ARG A 449 31.43 -17.36 -7.68
N ALA A 450 30.20 -16.95 -7.40
CA ALA A 450 29.01 -17.78 -7.59
C ALA A 450 28.50 -17.81 -9.04
N GLY A 451 29.23 -17.22 -10.00
CA GLY A 451 28.86 -17.21 -11.42
C GLY A 451 27.85 -16.12 -11.80
N TYR A 452 27.63 -15.12 -10.94
CA TYR A 452 26.65 -14.05 -11.16
C TYR A 452 27.28 -12.67 -11.19
N HIS A 453 26.62 -11.75 -11.89
CA HIS A 453 26.91 -10.32 -11.74
C HIS A 453 25.93 -9.66 -10.75
N HIS A 454 26.47 -8.89 -9.80
CA HIS A 454 25.68 -8.38 -8.65
C HIS A 454 24.66 -7.28 -9.02
N SER A 455 24.84 -6.61 -10.15
CA SER A 455 24.07 -5.42 -10.55
C SER A 455 23.77 -5.35 -12.05
N ASP A 456 24.78 -5.56 -12.88
CA ASP A 456 24.66 -5.68 -14.34
C ASP A 456 23.89 -6.94 -14.77
N ARG A 457 22.94 -6.75 -15.68
CA ARG A 457 22.14 -7.79 -16.35
C ARG A 457 21.75 -7.33 -17.75
N ARG A 458 22.65 -6.60 -18.38
CA ARG A 458 22.51 -6.21 -19.78
C ARG A 458 22.65 -7.47 -20.66
N PRO A 459 21.98 -7.52 -21.82
CA PRO A 459 22.27 -8.56 -22.79
C PRO A 459 23.73 -8.45 -23.26
N GLU A 460 24.34 -9.56 -23.67
CA GLU A 460 25.71 -9.57 -24.20
C GLU A 460 25.84 -8.70 -25.46
N ASN A 461 24.78 -8.64 -26.27
CA ASN A 461 24.68 -7.81 -27.47
C ASN A 461 23.53 -6.81 -27.35
N LEU A 462 23.71 -5.62 -27.95
CA LEU A 462 22.62 -4.65 -28.11
C LEU A 462 21.55 -5.23 -29.04
N LEU A 463 20.30 -4.92 -28.73
CA LEU A 463 19.15 -5.27 -29.55
C LEU A 463 18.89 -4.19 -30.59
N GLY A 464 18.37 -4.59 -31.77
CA GLY A 464 17.96 -3.65 -32.81
C GLY A 464 16.73 -2.83 -32.44
N GLU A 465 15.87 -3.34 -31.55
CA GLU A 465 14.68 -2.65 -31.05
C GLU A 465 14.46 -2.96 -29.56
N LEU A 466 13.70 -2.13 -28.85
CA LEU A 466 13.30 -2.44 -27.48
C LEU A 466 12.30 -3.62 -27.46
N PRO A 467 12.60 -4.70 -26.72
CA PRO A 467 11.68 -5.82 -26.52
C PRO A 467 10.54 -5.39 -25.60
N TYR A 468 9.61 -6.28 -25.26
CA TYR A 468 8.65 -5.94 -24.21
C TYR A 468 9.37 -5.69 -22.88
N TYR A 469 9.04 -4.60 -22.17
CA TYR A 469 9.77 -4.24 -20.95
C TYR A 469 9.74 -5.34 -19.88
N GLY A 470 8.72 -6.21 -19.86
CA GLY A 470 8.65 -7.32 -18.91
C GLY A 470 9.71 -8.40 -19.16
N GLU A 471 10.17 -8.54 -20.40
CA GLU A 471 11.28 -9.40 -20.79
C GLU A 471 12.60 -8.78 -20.31
N ALA A 472 12.90 -7.55 -20.75
CA ALA A 472 14.12 -6.82 -20.37
C ALA A 472 14.23 -6.54 -18.86
N LEU A 473 13.10 -6.39 -18.17
CA LEU A 473 13.03 -6.05 -16.75
C LEU A 473 12.37 -7.17 -15.93
N ALA A 474 12.68 -8.43 -16.22
CA ALA A 474 12.11 -9.62 -15.55
C ALA A 474 12.12 -9.57 -14.01
N GLY A 475 13.06 -8.85 -13.38
CA GLY A 475 13.10 -8.65 -11.93
C GLY A 475 12.03 -7.70 -11.35
N HIS A 476 11.27 -7.01 -12.21
CA HIS A 476 10.23 -6.03 -11.86
C HIS A 476 8.81 -6.50 -12.19
N VAL A 477 8.68 -7.67 -12.83
CA VAL A 477 7.40 -8.24 -13.27
C VAL A 477 7.26 -9.69 -12.81
N SER A 478 6.02 -10.16 -12.83
CA SER A 478 5.68 -11.57 -12.62
C SER A 478 4.64 -11.96 -13.66
N GLY A 479 4.99 -12.88 -14.55
CA GLY A 479 4.12 -13.44 -15.57
C GLY A 479 4.01 -14.95 -15.46
N SER A 480 3.22 -15.54 -16.36
CA SER A 480 3.01 -16.99 -16.43
C SER A 480 4.23 -17.75 -16.92
N GLY A 481 5.09 -17.13 -17.74
CA GLY A 481 6.19 -17.79 -18.45
C GLY A 481 5.75 -18.61 -19.67
N ASP A 482 4.44 -18.71 -19.90
CA ASP A 482 3.85 -19.53 -20.96
C ASP A 482 4.04 -18.88 -22.35
N PRO A 483 4.66 -19.57 -23.32
CA PRO A 483 4.85 -19.06 -24.67
C PRO A 483 3.54 -18.78 -25.43
N ASP A 484 2.45 -19.47 -25.10
CA ASP A 484 1.16 -19.34 -25.78
C ASP A 484 0.40 -18.06 -25.37
N HIS A 485 0.87 -17.41 -24.30
CA HIS A 485 0.33 -16.15 -23.82
C HIS A 485 1.02 -14.95 -24.49
N GLY A 486 0.25 -13.90 -24.80
CA GLY A 486 0.81 -12.62 -25.21
C GLY A 486 1.70 -11.98 -24.13
N ASP A 487 2.57 -11.05 -24.54
CA ASP A 487 3.65 -10.45 -23.75
C ASP A 487 3.26 -10.09 -22.31
N GLU A 488 2.12 -9.42 -22.10
CA GLU A 488 1.69 -8.98 -20.77
C GLU A 488 1.37 -10.14 -19.81
N ILE A 489 0.85 -11.25 -20.33
CA ILE A 489 0.49 -12.42 -19.53
C ILE A 489 1.69 -13.34 -19.38
N ARG A 490 2.49 -13.50 -20.44
CA ARG A 490 3.71 -14.30 -20.44
C ARG A 490 4.76 -13.72 -19.50
N TRP A 491 5.18 -12.48 -19.72
CA TRP A 491 6.25 -11.84 -18.97
C TRP A 491 5.76 -11.12 -17.72
N GLY A 492 4.49 -10.67 -17.73
CA GLY A 492 3.89 -9.91 -16.65
C GLY A 492 3.95 -8.41 -16.88
N ARG A 493 3.33 -7.66 -15.96
CA ARG A 493 3.30 -6.19 -16.01
C ARG A 493 3.80 -5.57 -14.73
N ILE A 494 4.39 -4.39 -14.83
CA ILE A 494 4.70 -3.59 -13.63
C ILE A 494 3.37 -3.21 -12.96
N ALA A 495 3.29 -3.42 -11.65
CA ALA A 495 2.04 -3.24 -10.90
C ALA A 495 1.52 -1.78 -10.90
N ASN A 496 2.42 -0.81 -11.08
CA ASN A 496 2.05 0.60 -11.24
C ASN A 496 1.57 0.84 -12.69
N PRO A 497 0.28 1.19 -12.91
CA PRO A 497 -0.29 1.36 -14.24
C PRO A 497 0.35 2.50 -15.02
N THR A 498 0.69 3.62 -14.36
CA THR A 498 1.32 4.77 -14.99
C THR A 498 2.68 4.40 -15.57
N VAL A 499 3.46 3.64 -14.80
CA VAL A 499 4.78 3.16 -15.23
C VAL A 499 4.68 2.15 -16.36
N HIS A 500 3.71 1.23 -16.28
CA HIS A 500 3.45 0.25 -17.33
C HIS A 500 3.07 0.92 -18.66
N ILE A 501 2.15 1.88 -18.63
CA ILE A 501 1.72 2.62 -19.82
C ILE A 501 2.88 3.47 -20.36
N GLY A 502 3.59 4.18 -19.49
CA GLY A 502 4.74 5.03 -19.87
C GLY A 502 5.84 4.24 -20.58
N LEU A 503 6.25 3.08 -20.05
CA LEU A 503 7.23 2.21 -20.73
C LEU A 503 6.71 1.61 -22.05
N GLY A 504 5.41 1.31 -22.13
CA GLY A 504 4.80 0.85 -23.37
C GLY A 504 4.80 1.92 -24.46
N GLN A 505 4.47 3.17 -24.11
CA GLN A 505 4.54 4.30 -25.04
C GLN A 505 5.98 4.64 -25.41
N LEU A 506 6.92 4.57 -24.45
CA LEU A 506 8.35 4.75 -24.73
C LEU A 506 8.86 3.69 -25.72
N ARG A 507 8.51 2.41 -25.53
CA ARG A 507 8.87 1.33 -26.47
C ARG A 507 8.36 1.64 -27.87
N ALA A 508 7.08 1.97 -28.00
CA ALA A 508 6.46 2.26 -29.30
C ALA A 508 7.13 3.44 -30.00
N LEU A 509 7.38 4.53 -29.25
CA LEU A 509 8.02 5.74 -29.76
C LEU A 509 9.48 5.47 -30.18
N VAL A 510 10.28 4.88 -29.29
CA VAL A 510 11.71 4.65 -29.57
C VAL A 510 11.89 3.65 -30.71
N ASN A 511 11.09 2.58 -30.78
CA ASN A 511 11.19 1.65 -31.91
C ASN A 511 10.74 2.31 -33.23
N ALA A 512 9.78 3.24 -33.20
CA ALA A 512 9.43 4.02 -34.40
C ALA A 512 10.61 4.89 -34.85
N ILE A 513 11.21 5.64 -33.91
CA ILE A 513 12.42 6.44 -34.19
C ILE A 513 13.54 5.57 -34.76
N ILE A 514 13.77 4.37 -34.22
CA ILE A 514 14.82 3.46 -34.72
C ILE A 514 14.53 2.97 -36.14
N ARG A 515 13.27 2.67 -36.46
CA ARG A 515 12.90 2.26 -37.83
C ARG A 515 13.13 3.37 -38.84
N ASP A 516 12.86 4.62 -38.45
CA ASP A 516 12.91 5.76 -39.36
C ASP A 516 14.32 6.38 -39.45
N HIS A 517 15.11 6.32 -38.37
CA HIS A 517 16.42 7.01 -38.27
C HIS A 517 17.62 6.10 -37.96
N GLY A 518 17.40 4.79 -37.78
CA GLY A 518 18.41 3.86 -37.29
C GLY A 518 18.62 3.96 -35.77
N PRO A 519 19.53 3.17 -35.17
CA PRO A 519 19.78 3.19 -33.74
C PRO A 519 20.47 4.50 -33.29
N PRO A 520 20.15 5.04 -32.10
CA PRO A 520 20.77 6.26 -31.59
C PRO A 520 22.20 6.02 -31.07
N ASP A 521 23.10 6.97 -31.31
CA ASP A 521 24.48 6.94 -30.78
C ASP A 521 24.55 7.23 -29.29
N GLY A 522 23.58 7.98 -28.78
CA GLY A 522 23.43 8.29 -27.36
C GLY A 522 21.98 8.66 -27.03
N ILE A 523 21.58 8.40 -25.79
CA ILE A 523 20.23 8.71 -25.30
C ILE A 523 20.35 9.46 -23.98
N VAL A 524 19.65 10.57 -23.83
CA VAL A 524 19.62 11.32 -22.57
C VAL A 524 18.18 11.50 -22.12
N VAL A 525 17.90 11.03 -20.90
CA VAL A 525 16.55 11.06 -20.33
C VAL A 525 16.48 12.10 -19.23
N GLU A 526 15.52 13.01 -19.30
CA GLU A 526 15.17 13.84 -18.14
C GLU A 526 14.57 12.96 -17.04
N LEU A 527 15.18 13.02 -15.86
CA LEU A 527 14.68 12.39 -14.67
C LEU A 527 14.18 13.47 -13.70
N ALA A 528 13.08 13.17 -13.01
CA ALA A 528 12.64 13.91 -11.83
C ALA A 528 13.58 13.73 -10.61
N ARG A 529 14.90 13.64 -10.82
CA ARG A 529 15.91 13.63 -9.75
C ARG A 529 16.24 15.07 -9.36
N GLU A 530 16.47 15.28 -8.08
CA GLU A 530 17.06 16.51 -7.57
C GLU A 530 18.58 16.50 -7.76
N LEU A 531 19.20 17.68 -7.89
CA LEU A 531 20.66 17.83 -7.95
C LEU A 531 21.32 17.27 -6.68
N LYS A 532 22.58 16.84 -6.77
CA LYS A 532 23.36 16.39 -5.60
C LYS A 532 23.43 17.54 -4.58
N LEU A 533 22.82 17.29 -3.42
CA LEU A 533 22.85 18.17 -2.26
C LEU A 533 24.28 18.40 -1.77
N GLY A 534 24.56 19.61 -1.31
CA GLY A 534 25.83 20.00 -0.71
C GLY A 534 26.10 19.28 0.63
N LYS A 535 27.33 19.38 1.15
CA LYS A 535 27.70 18.76 2.45
C LYS A 535 26.81 19.28 3.59
N LYS A 536 26.61 20.60 3.69
CA LYS A 536 25.76 21.23 4.70
C LYS A 536 24.30 20.73 4.64
N GLU A 537 23.70 20.66 3.46
CA GLU A 537 22.33 20.17 3.27
C GLU A 537 22.20 18.68 3.59
N LYS A 538 23.19 17.86 3.20
CA LYS A 538 23.25 16.43 3.56
C LYS A 538 23.37 16.24 5.06
N ASP A 539 24.22 17.03 5.72
CA ASP A 539 24.39 17.00 7.18
C ASP A 539 23.09 17.42 7.88
N GLU A 540 22.39 18.45 7.38
CA GLU A 540 21.10 18.88 7.92
C GLU A 540 20.01 17.81 7.75
N ILE A 541 19.92 17.18 6.58
CA ILE A 541 19.00 16.06 6.35
C ILE A 541 19.36 14.88 7.24
N ASN A 542 20.64 14.54 7.36
CA ASN A 542 21.10 13.46 8.22
C ASN A 542 20.74 13.73 9.68
N ARG A 543 21.00 14.95 10.18
CA ARG A 543 20.59 15.42 11.52
C ARG A 543 19.07 15.31 11.71
N LYS A 544 18.26 15.81 10.77
CA LYS A 544 16.78 15.70 10.82
C LYS A 544 16.34 14.24 10.87
N GLN A 545 16.94 13.38 10.05
CA GLN A 545 16.64 11.95 10.07
C GLN A 545 17.08 11.28 11.38
N VAL A 546 18.23 11.67 11.96
CA VAL A 546 18.74 11.14 13.24
C VAL A 546 17.74 11.44 14.34
N LEU A 547 17.34 12.70 14.45
CA LEU A 547 16.33 13.15 15.41
C LEU A 547 15.01 12.40 15.20
N ASN A 548 14.57 12.22 13.95
CA ASN A 548 13.35 11.46 13.64
C ASN A 548 13.45 9.99 14.07
N GLN A 549 14.61 9.35 13.89
CA GLN A 549 14.82 7.96 14.27
C GLN A 549 14.89 7.79 15.79
N LYS A 550 15.66 8.64 16.49
CA LYS A 550 15.72 8.67 17.95
C LYS A 550 14.31 8.80 18.55
N ARG A 551 13.52 9.75 18.06
CA ARG A 551 12.11 9.90 18.46
C ARG A 551 11.29 8.64 18.15
N ASN A 552 11.52 7.96 17.02
CA ASN A 552 10.83 6.70 16.72
C ASN A 552 11.21 5.57 17.68
N ASP A 553 12.45 5.50 18.12
CA ASP A 553 12.93 4.50 19.08
C ASP A 553 12.40 4.77 20.49
N GLU A 554 12.41 6.03 20.94
CA GLU A 554 11.75 6.47 22.18
C GLU A 554 10.25 6.14 22.18
N ARG A 555 9.54 6.38 21.06
CA ARG A 555 8.13 5.98 20.91
C ARG A 555 7.97 4.47 20.99
N ARG A 556 8.90 3.71 20.42
CA ARG A 556 8.92 2.24 20.47
C ARG A 556 9.00 1.74 21.90
N GLU A 557 9.91 2.30 22.69
CA GLU A 557 10.06 1.96 24.11
C GLU A 557 8.82 2.36 24.91
N LYS A 558 8.31 3.59 24.72
CA LYS A 558 7.07 4.04 25.38
C LYS A 558 5.91 3.11 25.08
N MET A 559 5.71 2.75 23.81
CA MET A 559 4.68 1.78 23.40
C MET A 559 4.87 0.41 24.05
N SER A 560 6.11 -0.09 24.12
CA SER A 560 6.39 -1.37 24.78
C SER A 560 6.02 -1.36 26.27
N ARG A 561 6.27 -0.25 26.97
CA ARG A 561 5.94 -0.12 28.41
C ARG A 561 4.43 -0.14 28.66
N ILE A 562 3.65 0.44 27.75
CA ILE A 562 2.17 0.47 27.83
C ILE A 562 1.50 -0.75 27.14
N GLY A 563 2.27 -1.81 26.85
CA GLY A 563 1.75 -3.03 26.23
C GLY A 563 1.26 -2.88 24.79
N GLN A 564 1.63 -1.80 24.09
CA GLN A 564 1.23 -1.54 22.71
C GLN A 564 2.28 -2.09 21.72
N ARG A 565 1.80 -2.74 20.65
CA ARG A 565 2.67 -3.30 19.59
C ARG A 565 3.37 -2.22 18.77
N ASP A 566 4.66 -2.39 18.47
CA ASP A 566 5.36 -1.55 17.49
C ASP A 566 4.83 -1.80 16.08
N SER A 567 4.05 -0.85 15.57
CA SER A 567 3.54 -0.83 14.20
C SER A 567 3.71 0.55 13.58
N GLY A 568 3.71 0.64 12.24
CA GLY A 568 3.78 1.94 11.55
C GLY A 568 2.64 2.88 11.94
N GLU A 569 1.43 2.34 12.14
CA GLU A 569 0.26 3.10 12.59
C GLU A 569 0.40 3.59 14.04
N ASN A 570 0.82 2.72 14.96
CA ASN A 570 0.98 3.10 16.37
C ASN A 570 2.10 4.13 16.56
N ARG A 571 3.20 3.99 15.80
CA ARG A 571 4.27 5.00 15.76
C ARG A 571 3.75 6.32 15.22
N LEU A 572 2.86 6.30 14.21
CA LEU A 572 2.23 7.50 13.70
C LEU A 572 1.26 8.13 14.73
N ARG A 573 0.44 7.34 15.43
CA ARG A 573 -0.42 7.85 16.52
C ARG A 573 0.39 8.60 17.57
N MET A 574 1.45 7.96 18.08
CA MET A 574 2.34 8.55 19.09
C MET A 574 3.00 9.84 18.58
N ARG A 575 3.47 9.81 17.32
CA ARG A 575 4.05 10.99 16.66
C ARG A 575 3.06 12.15 16.60
N LEU A 576 1.85 11.90 16.14
CA LEU A 576 0.83 12.93 15.99
C LEU A 576 0.35 13.46 17.35
N TRP A 577 0.30 12.60 18.37
CA TRP A 577 -0.02 13.00 19.74
C TRP A 577 1.04 13.93 20.33
N GLU A 578 2.33 13.59 20.16
CA GLU A 578 3.45 14.48 20.54
C GLU A 578 3.44 15.81 19.78
N GLU A 579 2.93 15.83 18.55
CA GLU A 579 2.84 17.04 17.74
C GLU A 579 1.70 17.98 18.17
N LEU A 580 0.76 17.53 19.01
CA LEU A 580 -0.31 18.38 19.56
C LEU A 580 0.24 19.45 20.51
N ASN A 581 1.18 19.04 21.36
CA ASN A 581 1.92 19.91 22.26
C ASN A 581 3.28 19.23 22.55
N PRO A 582 4.37 19.71 21.93
CA PRO A 582 5.70 19.14 22.13
C PRO A 582 6.24 19.36 23.55
N ASP A 583 5.88 20.49 24.17
CA ASP A 583 6.49 20.99 25.39
C ASP A 583 5.85 20.39 26.65
N ASP A 584 4.54 20.14 26.62
CA ASP A 584 3.80 19.58 27.75
C ASP A 584 3.02 18.30 27.35
N PRO A 585 3.42 17.11 27.85
CA PRO A 585 2.67 15.87 27.63
C PRO A 585 1.32 15.83 28.36
N LEU A 586 1.12 16.64 29.40
CA LEU A 586 -0.14 16.77 30.13
C LEU A 586 -1.11 17.71 29.40
N ASP A 587 -0.65 18.58 28.50
CA ASP A 587 -1.51 19.53 27.78
C ASP A 587 -1.65 19.23 26.28
N ARG A 588 -1.76 17.94 25.93
CA ARG A 588 -1.98 17.50 24.54
C ARG A 588 -3.46 17.46 24.21
N ARG A 589 -3.97 18.53 23.62
CA ARG A 589 -5.41 18.71 23.35
C ARG A 589 -5.80 18.40 21.91
N CYS A 590 -7.03 17.91 21.74
CA CYS A 590 -7.65 17.77 20.43
C CYS A 590 -7.62 19.11 19.67
N PRO A 591 -7.06 19.19 18.45
CA PRO A 591 -6.94 20.45 17.71
C PRO A 591 -8.29 21.16 17.51
N TYR A 592 -9.34 20.38 17.27
CA TYR A 592 -10.67 20.91 17.02
C TYR A 592 -11.44 21.22 18.32
N GLY A 593 -11.30 20.37 19.33
CA GLY A 593 -12.22 20.34 20.46
C GLY A 593 -11.67 20.75 21.82
N GLY A 594 -10.36 20.98 21.94
CA GLY A 594 -9.73 21.43 23.18
C GLY A 594 -9.68 20.42 24.33
N ARG A 595 -10.43 19.32 24.29
CA ARG A 595 -10.34 18.25 25.30
C ARG A 595 -8.98 17.53 25.19
N GLN A 596 -8.35 17.33 26.34
CA GLN A 596 -7.08 16.63 26.50
C GLN A 596 -7.18 15.19 25.98
N ILE A 597 -6.14 14.74 25.29
CA ILE A 597 -5.93 13.37 24.85
C ILE A 597 -4.80 12.82 25.71
N SER A 598 -5.12 11.93 26.65
CA SER A 598 -4.09 11.24 27.44
C SER A 598 -3.42 10.12 26.64
N LEU A 599 -2.29 9.62 27.14
CA LEU A 599 -1.57 8.51 26.51
C LEU A 599 -2.41 7.22 26.47
N ASP A 600 -3.17 6.93 27.53
CA ASP A 600 -4.08 5.78 27.56
C ASP A 600 -5.22 5.94 26.55
N MET A 601 -5.75 7.15 26.43
CA MET A 601 -6.83 7.48 25.49
C MET A 601 -6.39 7.37 24.02
N LEU A 602 -5.13 7.62 23.71
CA LEU A 602 -4.58 7.64 22.35
C LEU A 602 -4.83 6.34 21.55
N TYR A 603 -4.84 5.21 22.25
CA TYR A 603 -5.02 3.87 21.66
C TYR A 603 -6.43 3.32 21.82
N THR A 604 -7.34 4.08 22.45
CA THR A 604 -8.74 3.72 22.51
C THR A 604 -9.48 4.13 21.24
N ASP A 605 -10.73 3.72 21.20
CA ASP A 605 -11.69 4.14 20.21
C ASP A 605 -12.04 5.64 20.30
N GLU A 606 -11.68 6.38 21.36
CA GLU A 606 -12.01 7.81 21.42
C GLU A 606 -11.12 8.69 20.53
N VAL A 607 -9.99 8.18 20.04
CA VAL A 607 -8.98 8.97 19.30
C VAL A 607 -8.70 8.35 17.93
N GLU A 608 -8.66 9.19 16.90
CA GLU A 608 -8.46 8.78 15.51
C GLU A 608 -7.35 9.56 14.83
N ILE A 609 -6.61 8.88 13.94
CA ILE A 609 -5.80 9.57 12.93
C ILE A 609 -6.76 10.07 11.86
N GLU A 610 -6.73 11.37 11.65
CA GLU A 610 -7.65 12.13 10.80
C GLU A 610 -6.85 12.92 9.77
N HIS A 611 -7.45 13.18 8.61
CA HIS A 611 -6.85 14.01 7.57
C HIS A 611 -7.31 15.46 7.76
N ILE A 612 -6.37 16.38 8.01
CA ILE A 612 -6.68 17.79 8.27
C ILE A 612 -7.45 18.39 7.09
N LEU A 613 -6.97 18.20 5.86
CA LEU A 613 -7.75 18.44 4.65
C LEU A 613 -8.32 17.10 4.14
N PRO A 614 -9.56 17.05 3.62
CA PRO A 614 -10.21 15.81 3.23
C PRO A 614 -9.40 15.00 2.21
N PHE A 615 -9.11 13.73 2.51
CA PHE A 615 -8.36 12.86 1.58
C PHE A 615 -9.06 12.68 0.24
N SER A 616 -10.40 12.62 0.21
CA SER A 616 -11.16 12.46 -1.04
C SER A 616 -11.01 13.65 -2.01
N ARG A 617 -10.72 14.85 -1.47
CA ARG A 617 -10.56 16.10 -2.24
C ARG A 617 -9.11 16.43 -2.51
N THR A 618 -8.22 16.12 -1.56
CA THR A 618 -6.80 16.50 -1.64
C THR A 618 -5.89 15.37 -2.05
N LEU A 619 -6.32 14.12 -1.85
CA LEU A 619 -5.49 12.93 -2.03
C LEU A 619 -4.17 12.99 -1.22
N ASP A 620 -4.08 13.85 -0.20
CA ASP A 620 -2.86 13.99 0.57
C ASP A 620 -2.88 13.03 1.76
N ASN A 621 -2.19 11.89 1.63
CA ASN A 621 -2.03 10.90 2.70
C ASN A 621 -0.74 11.11 3.52
N SER A 622 -0.04 12.23 3.32
CA SER A 622 1.21 12.52 4.01
C SER A 622 0.97 12.73 5.51
N ALA A 623 2.04 12.62 6.30
CA ALA A 623 1.97 12.94 7.73
C ALA A 623 1.67 14.45 7.98
N ALA A 624 1.99 15.32 7.01
CA ALA A 624 1.70 16.75 7.08
C ALA A 624 0.20 17.05 7.03
N ASN A 625 -0.57 16.20 6.34
CA ASN A 625 -2.02 16.30 6.29
C ASN A 625 -2.72 15.44 7.36
N LYS A 626 -2.01 14.92 8.35
CA LYS A 626 -2.60 14.07 9.40
C LYS A 626 -2.49 14.69 10.78
N THR A 627 -3.48 14.45 11.62
CA THR A 627 -3.41 14.75 13.05
C THR A 627 -4.13 13.66 13.84
N VAL A 628 -3.93 13.61 15.16
CA VAL A 628 -4.84 12.88 16.04
C VAL A 628 -5.90 13.85 16.54
N SER A 629 -7.15 13.41 16.50
CA SER A 629 -8.25 14.17 17.05
C SER A 629 -9.18 13.25 17.81
N LEU A 630 -9.90 13.83 18.76
CA LEU A 630 -11.02 13.12 19.35
C LEU A 630 -12.03 12.82 18.27
N ARG A 631 -12.46 11.57 18.32
CA ARG A 631 -13.41 10.96 17.41
C ARG A 631 -14.52 11.96 17.13
N VAL A 632 -15.27 12.42 18.14
CA VAL A 632 -16.45 13.31 17.98
C VAL A 632 -16.23 14.48 17.00
N PHE A 633 -15.13 15.23 17.11
CA PHE A 633 -14.85 16.37 16.23
C PHE A 633 -14.46 15.95 14.81
N ASN A 634 -13.76 14.82 14.64
CA ASN A 634 -13.53 14.24 13.32
C ASN A 634 -14.85 13.92 12.57
N ARG A 635 -15.91 13.46 13.27
CA ARG A 635 -17.26 13.26 12.66
C ARG A 635 -17.81 14.59 12.17
N GLN A 636 -17.74 15.60 13.04
CA GLN A 636 -18.31 16.91 12.78
C GLN A 636 -17.64 17.55 11.57
N LYS A 637 -16.31 17.39 11.43
CA LYS A 637 -15.58 17.85 10.25
C LYS A 637 -16.01 17.11 8.99
N GLY A 638 -16.00 15.77 9.00
CA GLY A 638 -16.43 14.97 7.84
C GLY A 638 -15.57 15.25 6.61
N ASN A 639 -16.19 15.37 5.43
CA ASN A 639 -15.48 15.60 4.15
C ASN A 639 -15.15 17.08 3.87
N ARG A 640 -14.93 17.87 4.94
CA ARG A 640 -14.67 19.31 4.90
C ARG A 640 -13.29 19.66 5.46
N SER A 641 -12.74 20.81 5.08
CA SER A 641 -11.57 21.42 5.72
C SER A 641 -11.90 21.86 7.16
N PRO A 642 -10.90 22.16 8.01
CA PRO A 642 -11.16 22.65 9.36
C PRO A 642 -11.98 23.94 9.35
N HIS A 643 -11.65 24.88 8.45
CA HIS A 643 -12.40 26.13 8.31
C HIS A 643 -13.84 25.91 7.82
N GLU A 644 -14.04 25.07 6.80
CA GLU A 644 -15.39 24.71 6.32
C GLU A 644 -16.25 24.00 7.40
N ALA A 645 -15.63 23.38 8.41
CA ALA A 645 -16.33 22.66 9.47
C ALA A 645 -16.57 23.49 10.73
N PHE A 646 -15.64 24.37 11.08
CA PHE A 646 -15.60 25.06 12.37
C PHE A 646 -15.47 26.59 12.26
N GLY A 647 -15.15 27.13 11.08
CA GLY A 647 -14.88 28.56 10.86
C GLY A 647 -16.09 29.49 10.97
N HIS A 648 -17.29 28.94 11.09
CA HIS A 648 -18.53 29.70 11.22
C HIS A 648 -18.86 30.11 12.67
N ASP A 649 -18.11 29.62 13.66
CA ASP A 649 -18.24 29.98 15.08
C ASP A 649 -17.02 30.82 15.45
N GLU A 650 -17.14 32.16 15.48
CA GLU A 650 -15.99 33.06 15.66
C GLU A 650 -15.23 32.81 16.99
N ASN A 651 -15.97 32.51 18.06
CA ASN A 651 -15.39 32.19 19.37
C ASN A 651 -14.77 30.78 19.38
N GLY A 652 -15.45 29.78 18.81
CA GLY A 652 -14.89 28.43 18.72
C GLY A 652 -13.69 28.32 17.77
N TRP A 653 -13.70 29.09 16.68
CA TRP A 653 -12.70 29.06 15.62
C TRP A 653 -11.38 29.70 16.05
N SER A 654 -11.42 30.81 16.78
CA SER A 654 -10.22 31.44 17.33
C SER A 654 -9.44 30.45 18.22
N HIS A 655 -10.12 29.69 19.07
CA HIS A 655 -9.51 28.64 19.88
C HIS A 655 -8.97 27.45 19.05
N VAL A 656 -9.60 27.12 17.91
CA VAL A 656 -9.06 26.10 16.99
C VAL A 656 -7.77 26.61 16.34
N LEU A 657 -7.74 27.87 15.90
CA LEU A 657 -6.56 28.50 15.31
C LEU A 657 -5.42 28.60 16.33
N GLU A 658 -5.71 28.97 17.57
CA GLU A 658 -4.75 29.01 18.67
C GLU A 658 -4.08 27.64 18.88
N ARG A 659 -4.86 26.57 19.01
CA ARG A 659 -4.32 25.20 19.10
C ARG A 659 -3.56 24.79 17.83
N ALA A 660 -4.04 25.21 16.66
CA ALA A 660 -3.36 24.93 15.40
C ALA A 660 -1.99 25.61 15.33
N GLN A 661 -1.75 26.74 16.00
CA GLN A 661 -0.42 27.36 16.09
C GLN A 661 0.59 26.48 16.84
N GLY A 662 0.13 25.68 17.82
CA GLY A 662 0.95 24.69 18.51
C GLY A 662 1.42 23.53 17.62
N LEU A 663 0.77 23.29 16.48
CA LEU A 663 1.14 22.23 15.54
C LEU A 663 2.41 22.59 14.76
N PRO A 664 3.09 21.59 14.14
CA PRO A 664 4.21 21.85 13.24
C PRO A 664 3.86 22.79 12.08
N LYS A 665 4.79 23.68 11.68
CA LYS A 665 4.58 24.74 10.66
C LYS A 665 3.96 24.23 9.36
N ASN A 666 4.35 23.04 8.90
CA ASN A 666 3.82 22.40 7.68
C ASN A 666 2.36 21.90 7.80
N LYS A 667 1.76 21.97 8.99
CA LYS A 667 0.35 21.64 9.26
C LYS A 667 -0.51 22.87 9.50
N ARG A 668 0.05 23.94 10.10
CA ARG A 668 -0.69 25.14 10.53
C ARG A 668 -1.54 25.74 9.43
N TRP A 669 -0.95 25.93 8.25
CA TRP A 669 -1.64 26.54 7.10
C TRP A 669 -2.87 25.76 6.64
N ARG A 670 -2.97 24.45 6.96
CA ARG A 670 -4.12 23.61 6.59
C ARG A 670 -5.36 23.89 7.42
N PHE A 671 -5.23 24.72 8.45
CA PHE A 671 -6.33 25.25 9.24
C PHE A 671 -6.75 26.65 8.76
N ALA A 672 -6.06 27.27 7.80
CA ALA A 672 -6.44 28.58 7.29
C ALA A 672 -7.75 28.54 6.48
N ALA A 673 -8.42 29.69 6.34
CA ALA A 673 -9.65 29.82 5.58
C ALA A 673 -9.48 29.48 4.10
N ASP A 674 -8.34 29.87 3.54
CA ASP A 674 -7.93 29.65 2.16
C ASP A 674 -7.22 28.29 1.95
N ALA A 675 -7.15 27.41 2.96
CA ALA A 675 -6.33 26.20 2.89
C ALA A 675 -6.65 25.28 1.70
N MET A 676 -7.91 25.18 1.28
CA MET A 676 -8.30 24.39 0.10
C MET A 676 -7.84 25.06 -1.21
N ALA A 677 -8.03 26.38 -1.34
CA ALA A 677 -7.57 27.14 -2.50
C ALA A 677 -6.04 27.15 -2.60
N ARG A 678 -5.36 27.30 -1.45
CA ARG A 678 -3.90 27.19 -1.34
C ARG A 678 -3.41 25.79 -1.70
N PHE A 679 -4.12 24.74 -1.27
CA PHE A 679 -3.80 23.37 -1.67
C PHE A 679 -3.98 23.14 -3.17
N GLU A 680 -5.07 23.65 -3.77
CA GLU A 680 -5.35 23.58 -5.22
C GLU A 680 -4.33 24.37 -6.04
N GLY A 681 -3.93 25.56 -5.58
CA GLY A 681 -2.92 26.41 -6.21
C GLY A 681 -1.48 25.89 -6.05
N GLU A 682 -1.14 25.32 -4.89
CA GLU A 682 0.14 24.65 -4.66
C GLU A 682 0.19 23.27 -5.36
N ARG A 683 -0.96 22.66 -5.67
CA ARG A 683 -1.09 21.34 -6.33
C ARG A 683 -2.34 21.13 -7.16
N SER A 684 -2.15 21.31 -8.45
CA SER A 684 -2.45 20.24 -9.40
C SER A 684 -1.30 19.21 -9.37
N PHE A 685 -1.60 17.92 -9.21
CA PHE A 685 -0.77 16.80 -9.73
C PHE A 685 0.60 16.40 -9.07
N LEU A 686 1.30 17.20 -8.25
CA LEU A 686 2.78 17.08 -8.11
C LEU A 686 3.44 15.99 -7.20
N ASP A 687 3.18 15.81 -5.88
CA ASP A 687 4.07 14.87 -5.08
C ASP A 687 3.96 13.41 -5.47
N ARG A 688 2.77 12.94 -5.85
CA ARG A 688 2.58 11.52 -6.17
C ARG A 688 3.29 11.17 -7.46
N GLN A 689 3.35 12.11 -8.40
CA GLN A 689 4.15 11.96 -9.59
C GLN A 689 5.64 11.96 -9.27
N LEU A 690 6.16 12.79 -8.36
CA LEU A 690 7.60 12.81 -8.05
C LEU A 690 8.18 11.43 -7.66
N THR A 691 7.43 10.60 -6.93
CA THR A 691 7.89 9.23 -6.59
C THR A 691 7.77 8.27 -7.79
N ASP A 692 6.67 8.36 -8.54
CA ASP A 692 6.40 7.52 -9.71
C ASP A 692 7.35 7.86 -10.88
N THR A 693 7.65 9.14 -11.11
CA THR A 693 8.59 9.65 -12.11
C THR A 693 10.03 9.32 -11.74
N ALA A 694 10.44 9.37 -10.47
CA ALA A 694 11.78 8.95 -10.05
C ALA A 694 12.01 7.44 -10.23
N TYR A 695 10.98 6.61 -10.00
CA TYR A 695 11.04 5.18 -10.29
C TYR A 695 11.09 4.92 -11.80
N LEU A 696 10.16 5.53 -12.56
CA LEU A 696 10.05 5.44 -14.02
C LEU A 696 11.37 5.86 -14.70
N ALA A 697 11.93 7.00 -14.31
CA ALA A 697 13.24 7.48 -14.71
C ALA A 697 14.35 6.42 -14.60
N ARG A 698 14.49 5.80 -13.42
CA ARG A 698 15.54 4.82 -13.15
C ARG A 698 15.37 3.55 -13.98
N ILE A 699 14.14 3.06 -14.14
CA ILE A 699 13.90 1.85 -14.92
C ILE A 699 14.04 2.12 -16.42
N THR A 700 13.66 3.31 -16.89
CA THR A 700 13.79 3.72 -18.29
C THR A 700 15.24 3.77 -18.74
N ARG A 701 16.15 4.34 -17.93
CA ARG A 701 17.58 4.30 -18.25
C ARG A 701 18.09 2.87 -18.44
N ARG A 702 17.70 1.95 -17.54
CA ARG A 702 18.08 0.53 -17.65
C ARG A 702 17.45 -0.16 -18.85
N TYR A 703 16.24 0.23 -19.22
CA TYR A 703 15.53 -0.35 -20.34
C TYR A 703 16.14 0.11 -21.67
N LEU A 704 16.45 1.41 -21.79
CA LEU A 704 17.12 1.99 -22.97
C LEU A 704 18.54 1.44 -23.16
N SER A 705 19.19 0.93 -22.11
CA SER A 705 20.51 0.31 -22.26
C SER A 705 20.49 -1.03 -23.02
N TYR A 706 19.31 -1.52 -23.43
CA TYR A 706 19.18 -2.70 -24.30
C TYR A 706 19.44 -2.38 -25.77
N ILE A 707 19.31 -1.11 -26.17
CA ILE A 707 19.49 -0.66 -27.56
C ILE A 707 20.66 0.32 -27.74
N CYS A 708 21.21 0.84 -26.63
CA CYS A 708 22.31 1.80 -26.63
C CYS A 708 23.26 1.47 -25.48
N PRO A 709 24.60 1.59 -25.64
CA PRO A 709 25.54 1.34 -24.55
C PRO A 709 25.20 2.15 -23.30
N ALA A 710 25.23 1.54 -22.11
CA ALA A 710 24.75 2.18 -20.88
C ALA A 710 25.55 3.43 -20.48
N GLU A 711 26.80 3.50 -20.94
CA GLU A 711 27.73 4.62 -20.79
C GLU A 711 27.29 5.81 -21.64
N ARG A 712 26.53 5.57 -22.72
CA ARG A 712 25.92 6.57 -23.61
C ARG A 712 24.43 6.80 -23.33
N VAL A 713 23.84 6.09 -22.36
CA VAL A 713 22.51 6.39 -21.82
C VAL A 713 22.64 7.28 -20.58
N GLY A 714 22.58 8.58 -20.83
CA GLY A 714 22.63 9.66 -19.85
C GLY A 714 21.31 9.92 -19.14
N ALA A 715 21.38 10.72 -18.08
CA ALA A 715 20.21 11.12 -17.31
C ALA A 715 20.42 12.50 -16.68
N ILE A 716 19.47 13.42 -16.86
CA ILE A 716 19.56 14.77 -16.30
C ILE A 716 18.53 15.05 -15.20
N PRO A 717 18.90 15.78 -14.13
CA PRO A 717 17.96 16.28 -13.13
C PRO A 717 17.04 17.35 -13.72
N GLY A 718 15.72 17.29 -13.49
CA GLY A 718 14.79 18.32 -13.99
C GLY A 718 15.08 19.74 -13.48
N ARG A 719 15.71 19.90 -12.31
CA ARG A 719 16.19 21.21 -11.83
C ARG A 719 17.24 21.80 -12.79
N LEU A 720 18.12 20.96 -13.35
CA LEU A 720 19.09 21.40 -14.34
C LEU A 720 18.39 21.77 -15.66
N THR A 721 17.42 20.97 -16.11
CA THR A 721 16.63 21.30 -17.30
C THR A 721 16.01 22.69 -17.16
N ALA A 722 15.39 22.99 -16.02
CA ALA A 722 14.79 24.29 -15.76
C ALA A 722 15.80 25.45 -15.81
N MET A 723 17.01 25.26 -15.27
CA MET A 723 18.06 26.29 -15.31
C MET A 723 18.57 26.54 -16.74
N LEU A 724 18.84 25.48 -17.50
CA LEU A 724 19.29 25.57 -18.89
C LEU A 724 18.21 26.17 -19.80
N ARG A 725 16.94 25.79 -19.57
CA ARG A 725 15.78 26.39 -20.25
C ARG A 725 15.71 27.90 -20.05
N GLY A 726 15.92 28.36 -18.82
CA GLY A 726 15.96 29.79 -18.49
C GLY A 726 17.15 30.49 -19.16
N LYS A 727 18.34 29.88 -19.13
CA LYS A 727 19.56 30.43 -19.72
C LYS A 727 19.46 30.64 -21.23
N TRP A 728 18.97 29.66 -21.98
CA TRP A 728 18.79 29.78 -23.43
C TRP A 728 17.47 30.49 -23.81
N GLY A 729 16.75 31.02 -22.81
CA GLY A 729 15.50 31.75 -23.00
C GLY A 729 14.36 30.92 -23.59
N LEU A 730 14.41 29.59 -23.50
CA LEU A 730 13.54 28.71 -24.29
C LEU A 730 12.07 28.76 -23.86
N ASN A 731 11.74 29.31 -22.68
CA ASN A 731 10.34 29.47 -22.28
C ASN A 731 9.59 30.47 -23.18
N SER A 732 10.28 31.50 -23.69
CA SER A 732 9.64 32.49 -24.56
C SER A 732 9.39 31.99 -25.98
N LEU A 733 9.70 30.73 -26.29
CA LEU A 733 9.30 30.10 -27.55
C LEU A 733 7.81 29.71 -27.55
N LEU A 734 7.17 29.59 -26.38
CA LEU A 734 5.78 29.16 -26.23
C LEU A 734 4.91 30.13 -25.42
N SER A 735 5.47 31.27 -24.97
CA SER A 735 4.74 32.33 -24.27
C SER A 735 5.44 33.68 -24.35
N ASP A 736 4.67 34.77 -24.27
CA ASP A 736 5.19 36.15 -24.33
C ASP A 736 6.02 36.54 -23.08
N ALA A 737 5.89 35.78 -21.99
CA ALA A 737 6.73 35.88 -20.80
C ALA A 737 7.72 34.70 -20.72
N ASN A 738 8.91 34.90 -20.14
CA ASN A 738 9.91 33.83 -19.93
C ASN A 738 9.53 32.88 -18.76
N LEU A 739 8.23 32.58 -18.63
CA LEU A 739 7.62 31.69 -17.64
C LEU A 739 7.09 30.43 -18.33
N LYS A 740 7.20 29.25 -17.69
CA LYS A 740 6.74 27.98 -18.29
C LYS A 740 5.22 28.00 -18.50
N ASN A 741 4.77 28.07 -19.75
CA ASN A 741 3.35 27.90 -20.09
C ASN A 741 2.94 26.43 -19.96
N ARG A 742 2.11 26.12 -18.96
CA ARG A 742 1.64 24.74 -18.69
C ARG A 742 0.43 24.33 -19.52
N PHE A 743 -0.17 25.25 -20.27
CA PHE A 743 -1.31 24.98 -21.14
C PHE A 743 -0.89 24.48 -22.54
N ASP A 744 0.38 24.67 -22.91
CA ASP A 744 0.94 24.19 -24.17
C ASP A 744 1.83 22.96 -23.93
N HIS A 745 1.45 21.80 -24.45
CA HIS A 745 2.18 20.53 -24.25
C HIS A 745 3.55 20.47 -24.96
N ARG A 746 3.82 21.40 -25.88
CA ARG A 746 5.08 21.47 -26.64
C ARG A 746 6.30 21.74 -25.76
N HIS A 747 6.11 22.21 -24.52
CA HIS A 747 7.21 22.37 -23.57
C HIS A 747 7.93 21.05 -23.24
N HIS A 748 7.28 19.89 -23.38
CA HIS A 748 7.94 18.59 -23.20
C HIS A 748 9.01 18.33 -24.25
N ALA A 749 8.78 18.78 -25.48
CA ALA A 749 9.76 18.70 -26.57
C ALA A 749 10.98 19.60 -26.28
N ILE A 750 10.78 20.80 -25.74
CA ILE A 750 11.87 21.67 -25.27
C ILE A 750 12.70 20.99 -24.19
N ASP A 751 12.03 20.30 -23.25
CA ASP A 751 12.66 19.60 -22.13
C ASP A 751 13.53 18.44 -22.65
N ALA A 752 13.03 17.71 -23.65
CA ALA A 752 13.78 16.69 -24.37
C ALA A 752 14.97 17.25 -25.16
N ALA A 753 14.83 18.39 -25.84
CA ALA A 753 15.94 19.04 -26.55
C ALA A 753 17.08 19.41 -25.59
N ILE A 754 16.74 19.99 -24.43
CA ILE A 754 17.72 20.28 -23.37
C ILE A 754 18.39 19.00 -22.87
N ALA A 755 17.65 17.90 -22.71
CA ALA A 755 18.23 16.62 -22.37
C ALA A 755 19.25 16.16 -23.41
N ALA A 756 18.93 16.20 -24.70
CA ALA A 756 19.87 15.85 -25.76
C ALA A 756 21.14 16.73 -25.77
N LEU A 757 21.00 18.03 -25.48
CA LEU A 757 22.12 18.96 -25.43
C LEU A 757 23.13 18.69 -24.31
N THR A 758 22.69 18.02 -23.24
CA THR A 758 23.53 17.78 -22.06
C THR A 758 24.38 16.51 -22.19
N ASP A 759 25.69 16.66 -22.00
CA ASP A 759 26.62 15.53 -21.87
C ASP A 759 27.07 15.30 -20.41
N GLN A 760 27.80 14.20 -20.20
CA GLN A 760 28.31 13.83 -18.87
C GLN A 760 29.35 14.82 -18.32
N GLY A 761 30.14 15.46 -19.18
CA GLY A 761 31.14 16.45 -18.77
C GLY A 761 30.48 17.74 -18.25
N MET A 762 29.49 18.25 -18.95
CA MET A 762 28.64 19.37 -18.53
C MET A 762 27.96 19.07 -17.20
N LEU A 763 27.36 17.88 -17.05
CA LEU A 763 26.74 17.45 -15.79
C LEU A 763 27.74 17.40 -14.64
N GLN A 764 28.94 16.86 -14.87
CA GLN A 764 29.98 16.80 -13.84
C GLN A 764 30.44 18.20 -13.43
N ARG A 765 30.74 19.09 -14.37
CA ARG A 765 31.14 20.49 -14.10
C ARG A 765 30.10 21.23 -13.26
N ILE A 766 28.82 21.08 -13.59
CA ILE A 766 27.73 21.74 -12.85
C ILE A 766 27.53 21.08 -11.47
N ALA A 767 27.65 19.75 -11.38
CA ALA A 767 27.46 19.03 -10.12
C ALA A 767 28.58 19.29 -9.10
N THR A 768 29.83 19.42 -9.55
CA THR A 768 31.01 19.67 -8.69
C THR A 768 31.17 21.13 -8.31
N ALA A 769 30.57 22.06 -9.06
CA ALA A 769 30.59 23.48 -8.73
C ALA A 769 29.89 23.78 -7.40
N ALA A 770 30.47 24.71 -6.62
CA ALA A 770 29.86 25.26 -5.41
C ALA A 770 28.51 25.92 -5.74
N GLU A 771 27.57 25.90 -4.79
CA GLU A 771 26.18 26.30 -5.01
C GLU A 771 26.02 27.72 -5.59
N GLY A 772 26.83 28.68 -5.12
CA GLY A 772 26.87 30.05 -5.66
C GLY A 772 27.56 30.20 -7.03
N SER A 773 28.41 29.24 -7.41
CA SER A 773 29.13 29.24 -8.69
C SER A 773 28.36 28.52 -9.81
N ARG A 774 27.38 27.67 -9.48
CA ARG A 774 26.54 26.95 -10.45
C ARG A 774 25.73 27.91 -11.33
N ALA A 775 25.12 28.91 -10.71
CA ALA A 775 24.35 29.93 -11.44
C ALA A 775 25.24 30.71 -12.40
N ARG A 776 26.43 31.14 -11.95
CA ARG A 776 27.41 31.86 -12.78
C ARG A 776 27.97 31.02 -13.93
N LEU A 777 28.19 29.72 -13.71
CA LEU A 777 28.63 28.80 -14.76
C LEU A 777 27.59 28.68 -15.87
N ILE A 778 26.32 28.54 -15.50
CA ILE A 778 25.21 28.44 -16.44
C ILE A 778 24.99 29.78 -17.15
N GLU A 779 25.08 30.90 -16.44
CA GLU A 779 24.98 32.25 -17.01
C GLU A 779 26.04 32.51 -18.10
N LYS A 780 27.24 31.97 -17.96
CA LYS A 780 28.34 32.09 -18.92
C LYS A 780 28.31 31.06 -20.06
N MET A 781 27.35 30.13 -20.08
CA MET A 781 27.28 29.15 -21.17
C MET A 781 26.92 29.83 -22.50
N PRO A 782 27.62 29.50 -23.60
CA PRO A 782 27.21 29.93 -24.93
C PRO A 782 25.91 29.23 -25.36
N GLU A 783 25.35 29.70 -26.46
CA GLU A 783 24.34 28.94 -27.20
C GLU A 783 24.97 27.62 -27.71
N PRO A 784 24.21 26.51 -27.82
CA PRO A 784 24.74 25.24 -28.30
C PRO A 784 25.44 25.33 -29.66
N TRP A 785 24.81 26.03 -30.61
CA TRP A 785 25.38 26.42 -31.90
C TRP A 785 24.66 27.69 -32.38
N GLU A 786 25.24 28.35 -33.39
CA GLU A 786 24.66 29.55 -33.98
C GLU A 786 23.31 29.23 -34.64
N GLY A 787 22.24 29.94 -34.27
CA GLY A 787 20.90 29.74 -34.82
C GLY A 787 20.07 28.64 -34.15
N PHE A 788 20.60 27.94 -33.14
CA PHE A 788 19.89 26.87 -32.41
C PHE A 788 18.47 27.28 -31.97
N ARG A 789 18.34 28.47 -31.38
CA ARG A 789 17.04 28.94 -30.87
C ARG A 789 16.00 29.10 -31.98
N ASP A 790 16.41 29.52 -33.18
CA ASP A 790 15.50 29.71 -34.31
C ASP A 790 15.18 28.39 -35.00
N GLU A 791 16.15 27.49 -35.13
CA GLU A 791 15.91 26.10 -35.56
C GLU A 791 14.88 25.41 -34.65
N LEU A 792 15.10 25.47 -33.34
CA LEU A 792 14.17 24.87 -32.38
C LEU A 792 12.79 25.53 -32.47
N ARG A 793 12.70 26.85 -32.67
CA ARG A 793 11.40 27.53 -32.86
C ARG A 793 10.66 27.02 -34.09
N ASN A 794 11.36 26.84 -35.20
CA ASN A 794 10.77 26.35 -36.45
C ASN A 794 10.31 24.90 -36.29
N ALA A 795 11.15 24.04 -35.74
CA ALA A 795 10.80 22.66 -35.44
C ALA A 795 9.57 22.56 -34.50
N LEU A 796 9.48 23.42 -33.47
CA LEU A 796 8.32 23.46 -32.57
C LEU A 796 7.01 23.96 -33.24
N ARG A 797 7.11 24.73 -34.33
CA ARG A 797 5.98 25.20 -35.13
C ARG A 797 5.47 24.14 -36.09
N GLU A 798 6.38 23.35 -36.65
CA GLU A 798 6.06 22.30 -37.63
C GLU A 798 5.67 20.97 -36.97
N MET A 799 6.16 20.69 -35.75
CA MET A 799 5.87 19.42 -35.10
C MET A 799 4.39 19.23 -34.78
N THR A 800 3.95 17.96 -34.86
CA THR A 800 2.59 17.57 -34.49
C THR A 800 2.59 16.93 -33.10
N VAL A 801 1.74 17.43 -32.20
CA VAL A 801 1.48 16.76 -30.91
C VAL A 801 0.65 15.51 -31.15
N SER A 802 1.24 14.35 -30.87
CA SER A 802 0.62 13.06 -31.07
C SER A 802 -0.22 12.67 -29.86
N HIS A 803 -1.51 12.41 -30.05
CA HIS A 803 -2.41 11.91 -29.01
C HIS A 803 -2.64 10.41 -29.17
N ARG A 804 -2.48 9.64 -28.08
CA ARG A 804 -2.92 8.25 -28.05
C ARG A 804 -4.45 8.21 -28.09
N LEU A 805 -5.00 7.70 -29.18
CA LEU A 805 -6.44 7.41 -29.29
C LEU A 805 -6.83 6.26 -28.37
N ASP A 806 -8.01 6.37 -27.76
CA ASP A 806 -8.64 5.29 -27.01
C ASP A 806 -9.75 4.68 -27.88
N HIS A 807 -9.51 3.46 -28.35
CA HIS A 807 -10.48 2.66 -29.10
C HIS A 807 -11.08 1.55 -28.23
N GLY A 808 -10.98 1.68 -26.90
CA GLY A 808 -11.55 0.73 -25.96
C GLY A 808 -13.07 0.64 -26.11
N ILE A 809 -13.56 -0.54 -26.51
CA ILE A 809 -15.01 -0.84 -26.55
C ILE A 809 -15.57 -1.23 -25.17
N GLU A 810 -14.70 -1.37 -24.16
CA GLU A 810 -15.06 -1.75 -22.79
C GLU A 810 -15.01 -0.54 -21.85
N GLY A 811 -16.06 -0.32 -21.06
CA GLY A 811 -16.12 0.79 -20.11
C GLY A 811 -17.22 0.62 -19.06
N LYS A 812 -17.39 1.63 -18.21
CA LYS A 812 -18.53 1.71 -17.28
C LYS A 812 -19.79 1.99 -18.10
N LEU A 813 -20.72 1.02 -18.14
CA LEU A 813 -21.94 1.12 -18.95
C LEU A 813 -23.01 2.03 -18.33
N HIS A 814 -23.08 2.10 -16.99
CA HIS A 814 -24.08 2.87 -16.27
C HIS A 814 -23.58 3.19 -14.85
N GLU A 815 -24.27 4.11 -14.17
CA GLU A 815 -24.01 4.45 -12.77
C GLU A 815 -24.24 3.27 -11.80
N GLU A 816 -23.54 3.26 -10.67
CA GLU A 816 -23.69 2.19 -9.67
C GLU A 816 -25.00 2.29 -8.86
N THR A 817 -25.56 3.50 -8.78
CA THR A 817 -26.76 3.74 -7.97
C THR A 817 -28.01 3.27 -8.73
N ALA A 818 -28.70 2.28 -8.18
CA ALA A 818 -30.01 1.88 -8.67
C ALA A 818 -31.10 2.83 -8.14
N TYR A 819 -31.84 3.45 -9.06
CA TYR A 819 -32.99 4.30 -8.76
C TYR A 819 -34.29 3.51 -8.89
N GLY A 820 -35.30 3.86 -8.08
CA GLY A 820 -36.67 3.39 -8.29
C GLY A 820 -37.37 4.25 -9.32
N LEU A 821 -38.24 3.65 -10.13
CA LEU A 821 -39.06 4.39 -11.09
C LEU A 821 -40.29 5.01 -10.42
N VAL A 822 -40.63 6.23 -10.81
CA VAL A 822 -41.87 6.91 -10.46
C VAL A 822 -42.82 6.76 -11.65
N ARG A 823 -43.98 6.11 -11.44
CA ARG A 823 -44.89 5.73 -12.53
C ARG A 823 -45.59 6.92 -13.20
N ASN A 824 -45.84 8.00 -12.48
CA ASN A 824 -46.49 9.20 -12.98
C ASN A 824 -45.61 10.39 -12.64
N ALA A 825 -44.68 10.72 -13.53
CA ALA A 825 -43.70 11.78 -13.33
C ALA A 825 -44.36 13.17 -13.31
N ASP A 826 -45.42 13.38 -14.09
CA ASP A 826 -46.14 14.65 -14.17
C ASP A 826 -46.80 15.02 -12.83
N ALA A 827 -47.37 14.02 -12.14
CA ALA A 827 -47.90 14.19 -10.79
C ALA A 827 -46.82 14.51 -9.72
N GLU A 828 -45.55 14.33 -10.07
CA GLU A 828 -44.38 14.52 -9.18
C GLU A 828 -43.41 15.56 -9.78
N ASN A 829 -43.95 16.60 -10.44
CA ASN A 829 -43.21 17.74 -11.01
C ASN A 829 -42.10 17.34 -12.02
N GLY A 830 -42.38 16.32 -12.83
CA GLY A 830 -41.44 15.75 -13.81
C GLY A 830 -40.36 14.86 -13.22
N CYS A 831 -40.42 14.53 -11.92
CA CYS A 831 -39.47 13.61 -11.31
C CYS A 831 -39.83 12.15 -11.64
N ASN A 832 -39.04 11.51 -12.50
CA ASN A 832 -39.23 10.12 -12.91
C ASN A 832 -38.44 9.10 -12.06
N LEU A 833 -37.56 9.56 -11.16
CA LEU A 833 -36.70 8.71 -10.34
C LEU A 833 -36.87 8.95 -8.84
N VAL A 834 -36.63 7.91 -8.04
CA VAL A 834 -36.59 7.98 -6.57
C VAL A 834 -35.41 7.21 -5.98
N ARG A 835 -34.72 7.80 -4.99
CA ARG A 835 -33.66 7.12 -4.23
C ARG A 835 -33.86 7.24 -2.72
N ARG A 836 -33.28 6.33 -1.94
CA ARG A 836 -33.31 6.39 -0.46
C ARG A 836 -32.02 7.00 0.10
N LYS A 837 -32.13 8.12 0.81
CA LYS A 837 -30.98 8.79 1.47
C LYS A 837 -31.17 8.81 3.00
N PRO A 838 -30.09 8.74 3.81
CA PRO A 838 -30.18 8.99 5.25
C PRO A 838 -30.77 10.37 5.54
N LEU A 839 -31.68 10.45 6.52
CA LEU A 839 -32.33 11.72 6.88
C LEU A 839 -31.31 12.76 7.36
N VAL A 840 -30.32 12.33 8.15
CA VAL A 840 -29.28 13.19 8.71
C VAL A 840 -28.28 13.75 7.67
N SER A 841 -28.38 13.38 6.40
CA SER A 841 -27.50 13.87 5.34
C SER A 841 -28.24 14.62 4.23
N LEU A 842 -29.47 15.04 4.48
CA LEU A 842 -30.23 15.84 3.54
C LEU A 842 -29.74 17.29 3.50
N THR A 843 -29.64 17.82 2.28
CA THR A 843 -29.54 19.26 2.02
C THR A 843 -30.94 19.89 1.99
N ASP A 844 -31.04 21.21 2.03
CA ASP A 844 -32.35 21.90 2.03
C ASP A 844 -33.16 21.60 0.77
N LYS A 845 -32.49 21.61 -0.39
CA LYS A 845 -33.09 21.16 -1.66
C LYS A 845 -33.60 19.73 -1.60
N GLU A 846 -32.91 18.85 -0.88
CA GLU A 846 -33.29 17.45 -0.75
C GLU A 846 -34.40 17.21 0.29
N ILE A 847 -34.53 18.07 1.30
CA ILE A 847 -35.69 18.09 2.20
C ILE A 847 -36.94 18.38 1.37
N GLU A 848 -36.90 19.40 0.51
CA GLU A 848 -38.00 19.73 -0.40
C GLU A 848 -38.29 18.63 -1.44
N ALA A 849 -37.33 17.74 -1.71
CA ALA A 849 -37.50 16.62 -2.62
C ALA A 849 -37.95 15.31 -1.92
N ILE A 850 -38.26 15.32 -0.62
CA ILE A 850 -38.82 14.15 0.08
C ILE A 850 -40.15 13.79 -0.56
N ARG A 851 -40.28 12.56 -1.07
CA ARG A 851 -41.47 12.12 -1.82
C ARG A 851 -42.76 12.17 -1.01
N ASP A 852 -42.69 11.80 0.26
CA ASP A 852 -43.83 11.81 1.17
C ASP A 852 -44.10 13.25 1.63
N ARG A 853 -45.27 13.82 1.26
CA ARG A 853 -45.59 15.24 1.48
C ARG A 853 -45.76 15.57 2.96
N ASP A 854 -46.38 14.68 3.74
CA ASP A 854 -46.60 14.89 5.17
C ASP A 854 -45.28 14.82 5.93
N LEU A 855 -44.45 13.82 5.62
CA LEU A 855 -43.12 13.70 6.20
C LEU A 855 -42.22 14.86 5.79
N ARG A 856 -42.31 15.34 4.54
CA ARG A 856 -41.61 16.53 4.07
C ARG A 856 -41.94 17.74 4.95
N GLN A 857 -43.22 18.00 5.18
CA GLN A 857 -43.65 19.14 5.99
C GLN A 857 -43.20 19.01 7.44
N LYS A 858 -43.32 17.82 8.03
CA LYS A 858 -42.85 17.56 9.41
C LYS A 858 -41.35 17.80 9.56
N VAL A 859 -40.55 17.28 8.63
CA VAL A 859 -39.09 17.47 8.63
C VAL A 859 -38.75 18.94 8.43
N ARG A 860 -39.42 19.62 7.48
CA ARG A 860 -39.21 21.04 7.21
C ARG A 860 -39.50 21.90 8.43
N ASN A 861 -40.65 21.72 9.07
CA ASN A 861 -41.03 22.48 10.26
C ASN A 861 -40.07 22.22 11.42
N PHE A 862 -39.72 20.95 11.67
CA PHE A 862 -38.81 20.60 12.75
C PHE A 862 -37.40 21.18 12.54
N VAL A 863 -36.90 21.16 11.30
CA VAL A 863 -35.61 21.78 10.96
C VAL A 863 -35.71 23.30 11.12
N PHE A 864 -36.78 23.93 10.64
CA PHE A 864 -37.00 25.37 10.75
C PHE A 864 -37.09 25.84 12.21
N GLU A 865 -37.89 25.17 13.04
CA GLU A 865 -38.01 25.45 14.47
C GLU A 865 -36.68 25.25 15.20
N GLY A 866 -35.96 24.19 14.85
CA GLY A 866 -34.61 23.94 15.36
C GLY A 866 -33.65 25.07 15.00
N GLU A 867 -33.61 25.47 13.72
CA GLU A 867 -32.76 26.56 13.23
C GLU A 867 -33.12 27.91 13.88
N ALA A 868 -34.41 28.21 14.05
CA ALA A 868 -34.90 29.39 14.76
C ALA A 868 -34.48 29.39 16.25
N ALA A 869 -34.36 28.20 16.86
CA ALA A 869 -33.83 28.02 18.21
C ALA A 869 -32.30 27.90 18.28
N GLY A 870 -31.58 28.18 17.18
CA GLY A 870 -30.11 28.11 17.11
C GLY A 870 -29.52 26.70 16.99
N VAL A 871 -30.36 25.67 16.76
CA VAL A 871 -29.93 24.30 16.51
C VAL A 871 -29.54 24.11 15.04
N LYS A 872 -28.32 23.64 14.79
CA LYS A 872 -27.86 23.33 13.42
C LYS A 872 -28.73 22.25 12.77
N LYS A 873 -29.04 22.41 11.48
CA LYS A 873 -29.83 21.45 10.69
C LYS A 873 -29.44 19.99 10.89
N GLU A 874 -28.15 19.65 10.86
CA GLU A 874 -27.73 18.25 11.00
C GLU A 874 -28.12 17.67 12.36
N LYS A 875 -28.10 18.50 13.42
CA LYS A 875 -28.56 18.13 14.75
C LYS A 875 -30.09 18.06 14.80
N ALA A 876 -30.80 19.05 14.24
CA ALA A 876 -32.26 19.00 14.15
C ALA A 876 -32.77 17.76 13.38
N LEU A 877 -32.13 17.40 12.26
CA LEU A 877 -32.42 16.17 11.52
C LEU A 877 -32.09 14.89 12.31
N ALA A 878 -31.04 14.91 13.14
CA ALA A 878 -30.69 13.79 14.01
C ALA A 878 -31.71 13.62 15.15
N ASP A 879 -32.09 14.72 15.79
CA ASP A 879 -33.08 14.77 16.87
C ASP A 879 -34.46 14.31 16.33
N PHE A 880 -34.87 14.78 15.15
CA PHE A 880 -36.05 14.27 14.46
C PHE A 880 -35.94 12.78 14.15
N SER A 881 -34.80 12.33 13.63
CA SER A 881 -34.58 10.91 13.31
C SER A 881 -34.70 10.01 14.54
N GLU A 882 -34.29 10.49 15.71
CA GLU A 882 -34.38 9.76 16.98
C GLU A 882 -35.80 9.77 17.52
N LYS A 883 -36.43 10.95 17.55
CA LYS A 883 -37.81 11.14 18.01
C LYS A 883 -38.83 10.34 17.20
N GLU A 884 -38.76 10.43 15.88
CA GLU A 884 -39.74 9.81 14.97
C GLU A 884 -39.29 8.41 14.49
N ASN A 885 -38.09 7.97 14.89
CA ASN A 885 -37.46 6.72 14.46
C ASN A 885 -37.34 6.57 12.92
N VAL A 886 -37.22 7.70 12.19
CA VAL A 886 -37.08 7.74 10.73
C VAL A 886 -35.62 7.91 10.33
N ARG A 887 -34.98 6.82 9.86
CA ARG A 887 -33.54 6.84 9.53
C ARG A 887 -33.21 7.24 8.08
N ARG A 888 -34.10 6.95 7.14
CA ARG A 888 -33.91 7.20 5.70
C ARG A 888 -35.24 7.57 5.06
N VAL A 889 -35.19 8.49 4.10
CA VAL A 889 -36.37 8.95 3.35
C VAL A 889 -36.19 8.72 1.85
N ARG A 890 -37.30 8.69 1.12
CA ARG A 890 -37.33 8.61 -0.34
C ARG A 890 -37.27 10.02 -0.92
N ILE A 891 -36.35 10.26 -1.84
CA ILE A 891 -36.13 11.56 -2.50
C ILE A 891 -36.41 11.42 -3.99
N LEU A 892 -37.22 12.33 -4.52
CA LEU A 892 -37.52 12.49 -5.94
C LEU A 892 -36.34 13.10 -6.71
N LYS A 893 -36.12 12.68 -7.95
CA LYS A 893 -35.08 13.21 -8.84
C LYS A 893 -35.54 13.12 -10.30
N LYS A 894 -35.01 14.01 -11.16
CA LYS A 894 -35.14 13.92 -12.62
C LYS A 894 -33.95 13.18 -13.24
N GLU A 895 -34.18 12.50 -14.35
CA GLU A 895 -33.14 11.79 -15.10
C GLU A 895 -32.08 12.72 -15.68
N THR A 896 -32.44 13.93 -16.11
CA THR A 896 -31.51 14.94 -16.64
C THR A 896 -30.54 15.52 -15.61
N ASP A 897 -30.80 15.30 -14.31
CA ASP A 897 -29.94 15.76 -13.21
C ASP A 897 -28.93 14.67 -12.77
N VAL A 898 -28.89 13.52 -13.46
CA VAL A 898 -27.99 12.37 -13.20
C VAL A 898 -26.72 12.53 -14.01
#